data_AF-A0AA35R5P9-F1
#
_entry.id   AF-A0AA35R5P9-F1
#
_cell.length_a   1.000
_cell.length_b   1.000
_cell.length_c   1.000
_cell.angle_alpha   90.00
_cell.angle_beta   90.00
_cell.angle_gamma   90.00
#
_symmetry.space_group_name_H-M   'P 1'
#
loop_
_entity.id
_entity.type
_entity.pdbx_description
1 polymer ?
#
loop_
_entity_poly.entity_id
_entity_poly.type
_entity_poly.pdbx_seq_one_letter_code
_entity_poly.pdbx_strand_id
1 'polypeptide(L)'
;MRVNIFIKWLSETIGNHRKPSAVADIFSHHKVLWLTAIFCLVVFVLPARSDQIPIAVSGKPRATLQVGANASEQEQFAAVEIQSFIQQFTGAKLDIRTNRQPTETQTVIVLGTPKSNPTIAGLQANVELTLAKELGDEGYRIKTVEVGTEIVIVVTAHTESGVVYGAYAFIENCITALTGLKPVHPELPVAKAQALLVPFMNETSSPFYPVRAVLEIEEPDWLARHRINMSGGEGVWAGTGIEDGFGTAFKYVDTPTFEILQDEPIGARRERIAVLQNRFNALERRGIDAYLFMYVTGEPTEALIQQRPDVLGPAVLYGASRNEVSYRPFCWSKPAFHTLAKELTQTIVRTYPALAGLHLRSWGHETRACDCPDCGDRTEQGQAKLWQVYFTIINAAREVRPDFKFYISGYDSSWLKDAAGVYAQQLPKGTIFSRKWGADGEPVVSAGVPIPQVRALGEIGHRFIVLSHEVEEVMPLWMVESDLFVQGVRQLANNPEVVGLGGFTVQGATQGLGYLDRLVSASLNWDINLDHYQLLQNELIARYGTEAAPHILNALRVNGWNMASYFSDYAGSLTVGGAYGSGSAGLATRFWTLIGPRAVEDTLAIPELDIAKLAVDRFTALLAPQQQAANEIRVASEIAEPFDLEATEDLRDAVHLMELWVLLFESRAKLVEAIALGYEPGTEEAIRAKITSAIEFSKSIQPHIKGIEEFIPLFGYSHRTIEAELLSALNEEVAWLTSFDYKTLQRHDEGFSPEETPFRIWDVHNYPNPLKEETTFTYQLSLDADEVSITIYATSGRVVNVLKGASGNEGYNEFMWDARDADEPPPPLINFALGRNGATADASQSVPNHRAEEIIDGDTNSETWDEGSGWGSSLEHLRTSDLNKRHYVSVTLPKPVDIRKIVIWTIDSEEYPAPQFGLKDYRIEYWHGTGWGLIPSGDTRDKQYTARDNSKGKRVHEVQQRLIASKVRIVPVSSNDTVRNYQHMAGKRPVYEVQGVARVMELEVWGYAAPEVHTLKQIAQGIPPESVAHPVTTQIQNGKHQTEPTIKEMIQRVLNRYELGYDMADLTEVMSCFSEVYFSNGRTYQDVETKATEFFEVYHQIDMTLTDIDIHSNIVDDTAIVTGGYTLQYAPKANGQVEQTSGKLTLVFANEAETWRIIRAE
;
A
#
# COMPACT_ATOMS: atom_id res chain seq x y z
N MET A 1 -25.07 -34.52 -4.37
CA MET A 1 -26.24 -34.80 -5.23
C MET A 1 -26.84 -36.18 -4.87
N ARG A 2 -27.73 -36.23 -3.85
CA ARG A 2 -28.70 -37.31 -3.54
C ARG A 2 -29.40 -37.02 -2.18
N VAL A 3 -30.09 -35.88 -2.05
CA VAL A 3 -31.04 -35.63 -0.93
C VAL A 3 -32.27 -34.78 -1.37
N ASN A 4 -32.35 -34.31 -2.62
CA ASN A 4 -33.41 -33.38 -3.06
C ASN A 4 -34.71 -34.01 -3.60
N ILE A 5 -35.01 -35.27 -3.28
CA ILE A 5 -36.27 -35.92 -3.71
C ILE A 5 -37.24 -36.19 -2.55
N PHE A 6 -36.82 -36.03 -1.29
CA PHE A 6 -37.69 -36.30 -0.14
C PHE A 6 -38.46 -35.07 0.40
N ILE A 7 -38.00 -33.85 0.09
CA ILE A 7 -38.60 -32.61 0.61
C ILE A 7 -39.78 -32.11 -0.25
N LYS A 8 -39.92 -32.58 -1.50
CA LYS A 8 -40.96 -32.13 -2.44
C LYS A 8 -42.30 -32.88 -2.31
N TRP A 9 -42.40 -33.87 -1.42
CA TRP A 9 -43.65 -34.64 -1.19
C TRP A 9 -44.37 -34.23 0.12
N LEU A 10 -43.72 -33.49 1.01
CA LEU A 10 -44.30 -33.09 2.31
C LEU A 10 -44.96 -31.69 2.32
N SER A 11 -44.80 -30.91 1.24
CA SER A 11 -45.38 -29.55 1.15
C SER A 11 -46.76 -29.47 0.48
N GLU A 12 -47.35 -30.59 0.03
CA GLU A 12 -48.61 -30.59 -0.72
C GLU A 12 -49.83 -31.10 0.07
N THR A 13 -49.74 -31.30 1.40
CA THR A 13 -50.90 -31.82 2.18
C THR A 13 -51.30 -30.99 3.40
N ILE A 14 -50.78 -29.77 3.56
CA ILE A 14 -51.21 -28.89 4.66
C ILE A 14 -51.56 -27.50 4.11
N GLY A 15 -52.82 -27.37 3.69
CA GLY A 15 -53.44 -26.10 3.31
C GLY A 15 -54.93 -26.07 3.65
N ASN A 16 -55.28 -25.32 4.70
CA ASN A 16 -56.56 -24.66 4.96
C ASN A 16 -57.83 -25.50 5.24
N HIS A 17 -58.35 -25.50 6.47
CA HIS A 17 -59.20 -24.44 7.05
C HIS A 17 -59.86 -24.80 8.41
N ARG A 18 -59.86 -23.81 9.33
CA ARG A 18 -60.87 -23.38 10.34
C ARG A 18 -61.51 -24.39 11.35
N LYS A 19 -61.14 -24.21 12.64
CA LYS A 19 -61.86 -24.20 13.96
C LYS A 19 -63.32 -24.75 14.09
N PRO A 20 -63.84 -25.07 15.31
CA PRO A 20 -63.20 -25.39 16.61
C PRO A 20 -63.84 -26.57 17.42
N SER A 21 -63.22 -26.91 18.56
CA SER A 21 -63.81 -27.30 19.87
C SER A 21 -63.74 -28.77 20.38
N ALA A 22 -63.31 -28.84 21.64
CA ALA A 22 -63.72 -29.73 22.75
C ALA A 22 -63.08 -31.13 22.97
N VAL A 23 -62.23 -31.18 24.01
CA VAL A 23 -62.32 -31.97 25.27
C VAL A 23 -62.39 -33.52 25.23
N ALA A 24 -61.33 -34.12 25.83
CA ALA A 24 -61.22 -35.29 26.73
C ALA A 24 -61.43 -36.76 26.28
N ASP A 25 -60.35 -37.53 26.51
CA ASP A 25 -60.19 -38.90 27.08
C ASP A 25 -61.23 -40.02 26.88
N ILE A 26 -60.73 -41.24 26.58
CA ILE A 26 -60.72 -42.45 27.46
C ILE A 26 -60.42 -43.75 26.67
N PHE A 27 -59.33 -44.43 27.09
CA PHE A 27 -58.96 -45.87 27.11
C PHE A 27 -59.68 -46.97 26.29
N SER A 28 -58.87 -47.84 25.65
CA SER A 28 -58.56 -49.23 26.09
C SER A 28 -57.78 -49.99 24.99
N HIS A 29 -56.48 -50.34 25.11
CA HIS A 29 -55.79 -51.35 25.95
C HIS A 29 -56.35 -52.78 25.83
N HIS A 30 -55.59 -53.68 25.18
CA HIS A 30 -55.27 -55.08 25.60
C HIS A 30 -54.80 -56.07 24.50
N LYS A 31 -54.26 -55.62 23.36
CA LYS A 31 -53.61 -56.55 22.38
C LYS A 31 -52.19 -56.19 21.92
N VAL A 32 -51.59 -55.12 22.45
CA VAL A 32 -50.25 -54.65 22.02
C VAL A 32 -49.13 -55.08 22.99
N LEU A 33 -49.46 -55.56 24.19
CA LEU A 33 -48.49 -55.77 25.28
C LEU A 33 -47.54 -56.97 25.15
N TRP A 34 -47.73 -57.88 24.20
CA TRP A 34 -46.84 -59.06 24.05
C TRP A 34 -45.81 -58.93 22.93
N LEU A 35 -45.98 -57.98 21.99
CA LEU A 35 -45.01 -57.72 20.91
C LEU A 35 -44.00 -56.61 21.26
N THR A 36 -44.30 -55.75 22.22
CA THR A 36 -43.37 -54.72 22.73
C THR A 36 -42.35 -55.26 23.73
N ALA A 37 -42.65 -56.34 24.47
CA ALA A 37 -41.73 -56.88 25.48
C ALA A 37 -40.50 -57.59 24.88
N ILE A 38 -40.60 -58.12 23.66
CA ILE A 38 -39.47 -58.78 22.97
C ILE A 38 -38.65 -57.78 22.14
N PHE A 39 -39.25 -56.67 21.70
CA PHE A 39 -38.51 -55.58 21.03
C PHE A 39 -37.75 -54.67 22.03
N CYS A 40 -38.17 -54.63 23.31
CA CYS A 40 -37.47 -53.91 24.36
C CYS A 40 -36.30 -54.69 25.01
N LEU A 41 -36.07 -55.96 24.66
CA LEU A 41 -34.98 -56.77 25.23
C LEU A 41 -33.82 -57.08 24.25
N VAL A 42 -33.91 -56.58 23.00
CA VAL A 42 -32.85 -56.72 21.96
C VAL A 42 -32.53 -55.37 21.31
N VAL A 43 -32.62 -54.28 22.06
CA VAL A 43 -31.72 -53.15 21.84
C VAL A 43 -30.58 -53.38 22.84
N PHE A 44 -29.67 -54.27 22.43
CA PHE A 44 -28.35 -54.28 23.02
C PHE A 44 -27.82 -52.85 22.95
N VAL A 45 -27.51 -52.34 24.13
CA VAL A 45 -26.60 -51.21 24.35
C VAL A 45 -25.31 -51.53 23.61
N LEU A 46 -25.23 -51.17 22.32
CA LEU A 46 -23.98 -50.66 21.80
C LEU A 46 -23.89 -49.27 22.43
N PRO A 47 -22.94 -49.01 23.36
CA PRO A 47 -22.68 -47.63 23.72
C PRO A 47 -22.35 -46.95 22.40
N ALA A 48 -23.18 -45.99 21.99
CA ALA A 48 -22.76 -45.02 20.99
C ALA A 48 -21.44 -44.48 21.54
N ARG A 49 -20.33 -44.79 20.84
CA ARG A 49 -19.01 -44.32 21.24
C ARG A 49 -19.13 -42.80 21.25
N SER A 50 -18.98 -42.22 22.44
CA SER A 50 -18.92 -40.77 22.54
C SER A 50 -17.58 -40.36 21.93
N ASP A 51 -17.60 -39.68 20.80
CA ASP A 51 -16.41 -39.07 20.19
C ASP A 51 -15.87 -37.90 21.03
N GLN A 52 -16.45 -37.66 22.21
CA GLN A 52 -16.01 -36.68 23.18
C GLN A 52 -15.28 -37.33 24.36
N ILE A 53 -14.11 -36.77 24.67
CA ILE A 53 -13.15 -37.22 25.66
C ILE A 53 -13.28 -36.30 26.89
N PRO A 54 -13.62 -36.84 28.07
CA PRO A 54 -13.74 -36.03 29.27
C PRO A 54 -12.37 -35.62 29.80
N ILE A 55 -12.14 -34.32 29.92
CA ILE A 55 -10.93 -33.73 30.51
C ILE A 55 -11.17 -33.34 31.98
N ALA A 56 -12.31 -32.71 32.26
CA ALA A 56 -12.75 -32.37 33.60
C ALA A 56 -14.29 -32.37 33.68
N VAL A 57 -14.84 -32.84 34.81
CA VAL A 57 -16.30 -32.89 35.05
C VAL A 57 -16.60 -32.57 36.51
N SER A 58 -17.49 -31.61 36.73
CA SER A 58 -17.94 -31.11 38.04
C SER A 58 -16.77 -30.75 38.95
N GLY A 59 -15.80 -29.99 38.43
CA GLY A 59 -14.59 -29.59 39.15
C GLY A 59 -13.60 -30.72 39.46
N LYS A 60 -13.83 -31.94 38.95
CA LYS A 60 -12.92 -33.07 39.14
C LYS A 60 -12.13 -33.39 37.88
N PRO A 61 -10.81 -33.61 37.98
CA PRO A 61 -9.98 -34.00 36.84
C PRO A 61 -10.39 -35.38 36.31
N ARG A 62 -10.45 -35.52 35.00
CA ARG A 62 -10.68 -36.79 34.27
C ARG A 62 -9.52 -37.17 33.35
N ALA A 63 -8.54 -36.28 33.21
CA ALA A 63 -7.28 -36.53 32.53
C ALA A 63 -6.10 -36.26 33.47
N THR A 64 -4.95 -36.87 33.15
CA THR A 64 -3.65 -36.60 33.76
C THR A 64 -2.72 -36.02 32.69
N LEU A 65 -1.95 -34.99 33.03
CA LEU A 65 -0.89 -34.45 32.16
C LEU A 65 0.39 -35.24 32.38
N GLN A 66 1.04 -35.67 31.30
CA GLN A 66 2.28 -36.42 31.35
C GLN A 66 3.38 -35.74 30.52
N VAL A 67 4.49 -35.42 31.17
CA VAL A 67 5.73 -34.98 30.52
C VAL A 67 6.82 -36.05 30.59
N GLY A 68 7.87 -35.90 29.79
CA GLY A 68 9.06 -36.76 29.90
C GLY A 68 9.77 -36.58 31.24
N ALA A 69 10.40 -37.63 31.77
CA ALA A 69 11.21 -37.52 33.00
C ALA A 69 12.42 -36.59 32.86
N ASN A 70 12.84 -36.29 31.63
CA ASN A 70 13.90 -35.35 31.29
C ASN A 70 13.35 -34.14 30.50
N ALA A 71 12.08 -33.76 30.75
CA ALA A 71 11.44 -32.65 30.05
C ALA A 71 12.16 -31.33 30.30
N SER A 72 12.32 -30.51 29.26
CA SER A 72 12.91 -29.17 29.36
C SER A 72 12.03 -28.22 30.20
N GLU A 73 12.56 -27.06 30.59
CA GLU A 73 11.76 -26.04 31.28
C GLU A 73 10.58 -25.56 30.42
N GLN A 74 10.74 -25.45 29.10
CA GLN A 74 9.67 -25.12 28.14
C GLN A 74 8.57 -26.19 28.11
N GLU A 75 8.94 -27.48 28.10
CA GLU A 75 7.96 -28.58 28.10
C GLU A 75 7.20 -28.65 29.44
N GLN A 76 7.87 -28.35 30.56
CA GLN A 76 7.22 -28.24 31.86
C GLN A 76 6.28 -27.04 31.92
N PHE A 77 6.70 -25.89 31.38
CA PHE A 77 5.87 -24.69 31.24
C PHE A 77 4.61 -24.99 30.42
N ALA A 78 4.74 -25.65 29.26
CA ALA A 78 3.61 -26.04 28.43
C ALA A 78 2.56 -26.89 29.18
N ALA A 79 3.01 -27.82 30.03
CA ALA A 79 2.11 -28.61 30.86
C ALA A 79 1.43 -27.78 31.96
N VAL A 80 2.14 -26.81 32.55
CA VAL A 80 1.59 -25.88 33.55
C VAL A 80 0.56 -24.93 32.94
N GLU A 81 0.77 -24.46 31.71
CA GLU A 81 -0.21 -23.65 30.99
C GLU A 81 -1.52 -24.43 30.80
N ILE A 82 -1.46 -25.66 30.25
CA ILE A 82 -2.65 -26.50 30.08
C ILE A 82 -3.37 -26.74 31.42
N GLN A 83 -2.63 -27.04 32.49
CA GLN A 83 -3.20 -27.21 33.83
C GLN A 83 -3.91 -25.94 34.29
N SER A 84 -3.28 -24.78 34.13
CA SER A 84 -3.79 -23.48 34.59
C SER A 84 -5.06 -23.08 33.85
N PHE A 85 -5.08 -23.18 32.52
CA PHE A 85 -6.25 -22.87 31.71
C PHE A 85 -7.43 -23.82 32.01
N ILE A 86 -7.18 -25.14 32.11
CA ILE A 86 -8.24 -26.09 32.47
C ILE A 86 -8.79 -25.81 33.87
N GLN A 87 -7.93 -25.43 34.82
CA GLN A 87 -8.35 -25.04 36.15
C GLN A 87 -9.16 -23.74 36.14
N GLN A 88 -8.79 -22.76 35.31
CA GLN A 88 -9.55 -21.52 35.12
C GLN A 88 -10.94 -21.80 34.55
N PHE A 89 -11.03 -22.62 33.50
CA PHE A 89 -12.28 -22.95 32.83
C PHE A 89 -13.21 -23.81 33.69
N THR A 90 -12.68 -24.77 34.44
CA THR A 90 -13.51 -25.82 35.07
C THR A 90 -13.39 -25.93 36.59
N GLY A 91 -12.42 -25.24 37.20
CA GLY A 91 -12.04 -25.39 38.61
C GLY A 91 -11.23 -26.66 38.91
N ALA A 92 -11.08 -27.59 37.95
CA ALA A 92 -10.33 -28.83 38.15
C ALA A 92 -8.84 -28.63 37.89
N LYS A 93 -8.00 -28.98 38.87
CA LYS A 93 -6.55 -29.01 38.69
C LYS A 93 -6.13 -30.42 38.22
N LEU A 94 -5.61 -30.54 37.00
CA LEU A 94 -5.08 -31.80 36.48
C LEU A 94 -3.73 -32.12 37.15
N ASP A 95 -3.45 -33.37 37.46
CA ASP A 95 -2.12 -33.77 37.95
C ASP A 95 -1.10 -33.75 36.80
N ILE A 96 0.11 -33.22 37.06
CA ILE A 96 1.26 -33.32 36.16
C ILE A 96 2.18 -34.45 36.67
N ARG A 97 2.42 -35.44 35.82
CA ARG A 97 3.24 -36.63 36.11
C ARG A 97 4.35 -36.78 35.08
N THR A 98 5.38 -37.53 35.44
CA THR A 98 6.40 -37.98 34.48
C THR A 98 6.02 -39.34 33.90
N ASN A 99 6.60 -39.70 32.75
CA ASN A 99 6.44 -41.02 32.13
C ASN A 99 6.91 -42.22 32.97
N ARG A 100 7.43 -41.99 34.19
CA ARG A 100 7.85 -43.02 35.17
C ARG A 100 6.82 -43.24 36.28
N GLN A 101 5.82 -42.37 36.39
CA GLN A 101 4.80 -42.42 37.42
C GLN A 101 3.51 -43.01 36.84
N PRO A 102 2.73 -43.77 37.63
CA PRO A 102 1.45 -44.29 37.18
C PRO A 102 0.44 -43.14 36.96
N THR A 103 -0.41 -43.29 35.95
CA THR A 103 -1.58 -42.44 35.70
C THR A 103 -2.83 -43.09 36.29
N GLU A 104 -3.64 -42.31 37.01
CA GLU A 104 -4.85 -42.83 37.69
C GLU A 104 -6.13 -42.62 36.87
N THR A 105 -6.04 -41.82 35.80
CA THR A 105 -7.16 -41.46 34.92
C THR A 105 -7.13 -42.26 33.63
N GLN A 106 -8.32 -42.51 33.06
CA GLN A 106 -8.48 -43.19 31.77
C GLN A 106 -7.96 -42.37 30.58
N THR A 107 -7.94 -41.04 30.71
CA THR A 107 -7.39 -40.12 29.72
C THR A 107 -6.01 -39.63 30.16
N VAL A 108 -5.03 -39.62 29.26
CA VAL A 108 -3.70 -39.05 29.49
C VAL A 108 -3.36 -38.06 28.38
N ILE A 109 -2.94 -36.85 28.75
CA ILE A 109 -2.46 -35.83 27.82
C ILE A 109 -0.93 -35.84 27.89
N VAL A 110 -0.28 -36.32 26.85
CA VAL A 110 1.17 -36.53 26.80
C VAL A 110 1.83 -35.42 26.00
N LEU A 111 2.81 -34.74 26.59
CA LEU A 111 3.53 -33.62 25.99
C LEU A 111 5.03 -33.89 25.89
N GLY A 112 5.63 -33.40 24.80
CA GLY A 112 7.08 -33.35 24.63
C GLY A 112 7.54 -33.74 23.23
N THR A 113 8.85 -33.77 23.02
CA THR A 113 9.44 -34.33 21.80
C THR A 113 9.62 -35.85 21.92
N PRO A 114 9.81 -36.59 20.80
CA PRO A 114 10.20 -37.99 20.85
C PRO A 114 11.52 -38.24 21.61
N LYS A 115 12.40 -37.24 21.70
CA LYS A 115 13.68 -37.34 22.41
C LYS A 115 13.52 -37.19 23.92
N SER A 116 12.64 -36.29 24.37
CA SER A 116 12.45 -35.96 25.79
C SER A 116 11.43 -36.87 26.47
N ASN A 117 10.42 -37.38 25.75
CA ASN A 117 9.34 -38.19 26.30
C ASN A 117 9.28 -39.61 25.67
N PRO A 118 9.74 -40.65 26.41
CA PRO A 118 9.74 -42.04 25.92
C PRO A 118 8.36 -42.60 25.53
N THR A 119 7.27 -42.10 26.13
CA THR A 119 5.91 -42.52 25.74
C THR A 119 5.62 -42.09 24.30
N ILE A 120 6.01 -40.88 23.91
CA ILE A 120 5.86 -40.37 22.54
C ILE A 120 6.71 -41.16 21.56
N ALA A 121 7.97 -41.47 21.91
CA ALA A 121 8.84 -42.31 21.09
C ALA A 121 8.23 -43.71 20.86
N GLY A 122 7.66 -44.31 21.90
CA GLY A 122 6.99 -45.61 21.80
C GLY A 122 5.72 -45.55 20.93
N LEU A 123 4.94 -44.48 21.03
CA LEU A 123 3.77 -44.26 20.17
C LEU A 123 4.16 -44.05 18.71
N GLN A 124 5.23 -43.30 18.43
CA GLN A 124 5.73 -43.09 17.07
C GLN A 124 6.20 -44.38 16.39
N ALA A 125 6.71 -45.35 17.15
CA ALA A 125 7.14 -46.63 16.62
C ALA A 125 5.99 -47.59 16.30
N ASN A 126 4.85 -47.46 16.98
CA ASN A 126 3.76 -48.45 16.98
C ASN A 126 2.42 -47.91 16.46
N VAL A 127 2.30 -46.59 16.32
CA VAL A 127 1.11 -45.86 15.86
C VAL A 127 1.57 -44.87 14.79
N GLU A 128 0.68 -44.51 13.87
CA GLU A 128 0.94 -43.51 12.81
C GLU A 128 1.05 -42.08 13.40
N LEU A 129 2.12 -41.80 14.15
CA LEU A 129 2.45 -40.52 14.79
C LEU A 129 3.75 -39.96 14.21
N THR A 130 3.83 -39.89 12.88
CA THR A 130 5.01 -39.35 12.18
C THR A 130 5.01 -37.82 12.23
N LEU A 131 6.15 -37.24 12.62
CA LEU A 131 6.42 -35.80 12.51
C LEU A 131 7.05 -35.51 11.14
N ALA A 132 6.31 -34.82 10.29
CA ALA A 132 6.77 -34.41 8.95
C ALA A 132 7.93 -33.40 9.08
N LYS A 133 8.89 -33.44 8.14
CA LYS A 133 10.06 -32.54 8.19
C LYS A 133 9.65 -31.07 7.98
N GLU A 134 8.58 -30.88 7.23
CA GLU A 134 7.99 -29.60 6.83
C GLU A 134 7.45 -28.81 8.03
N LEU A 135 7.22 -29.46 9.18
CA LEU A 135 6.81 -28.77 10.41
C LEU A 135 7.91 -27.83 10.94
N GLY A 136 9.17 -28.04 10.55
CA GLY A 136 10.28 -27.23 11.04
C GLY A 136 10.46 -27.30 12.56
N ASP A 137 11.12 -26.30 13.12
CA ASP A 137 11.46 -26.31 14.55
C ASP A 137 10.25 -25.99 15.44
N GLU A 138 9.36 -25.12 14.97
CA GLU A 138 8.23 -24.59 15.74
C GLU A 138 6.89 -25.28 15.44
N GLY A 139 6.79 -26.07 14.39
CA GLY A 139 5.56 -26.79 14.05
C GLY A 139 5.31 -27.99 14.97
N TYR A 140 4.03 -28.32 15.14
CA TYR A 140 3.56 -29.33 16.08
C TYR A 140 2.51 -30.25 15.47
N ARG A 141 2.24 -31.33 16.18
CA ARG A 141 1.18 -32.30 15.90
C ARG A 141 0.39 -32.58 17.17
N ILE A 142 -0.94 -32.53 17.08
CA ILE A 142 -1.84 -33.04 18.12
C ILE A 142 -2.59 -34.24 17.56
N LYS A 143 -2.59 -35.35 18.29
CA LYS A 143 -3.30 -36.56 17.89
C LYS A 143 -3.87 -37.31 19.08
N THR A 144 -5.14 -37.65 19.02
CA THR A 144 -5.75 -38.61 19.94
C THR A 144 -5.53 -40.04 19.43
N VAL A 145 -5.04 -40.92 20.31
CA VAL A 145 -4.84 -42.35 20.02
C VAL A 145 -5.44 -43.18 21.15
N GLU A 146 -6.02 -44.33 20.81
CA GLU A 146 -6.49 -45.31 21.79
C GLU A 146 -5.40 -46.34 22.05
N VAL A 147 -5.02 -46.56 23.32
CA VAL A 147 -4.01 -47.55 23.74
C VAL A 147 -4.64 -48.50 24.75
N GLY A 148 -5.09 -49.66 24.28
CA GLY A 148 -5.85 -50.60 25.11
C GLY A 148 -7.20 -49.98 25.54
N THR A 149 -7.37 -49.71 26.84
CA THR A 149 -8.55 -49.04 27.40
C THR A 149 -8.35 -47.56 27.69
N GLU A 150 -7.14 -47.04 27.49
CA GLU A 150 -6.77 -45.64 27.73
C GLU A 150 -6.92 -44.79 26.48
N ILE A 151 -7.28 -43.52 26.67
CA ILE A 151 -7.29 -42.51 25.61
C ILE A 151 -6.07 -41.61 25.83
N VAL A 152 -5.20 -41.52 24.83
CA VAL A 152 -3.99 -40.72 24.90
C VAL A 152 -4.08 -39.56 23.91
N ILE A 153 -4.06 -38.33 24.40
CA ILE A 153 -3.94 -37.12 23.59
C ILE A 153 -2.47 -36.76 23.55
N VAL A 154 -1.85 -36.80 22.38
CA VAL A 154 -0.42 -36.53 22.21
C VAL A 154 -0.23 -35.14 21.62
N VAL A 155 0.54 -34.29 22.31
CA VAL A 155 1.05 -33.00 21.81
C VAL A 155 2.56 -33.14 21.62
N THR A 156 3.01 -33.15 20.36
CA THR A 156 4.41 -33.45 20.02
C THR A 156 4.94 -32.57 18.89
N ALA A 157 6.24 -32.31 18.91
CA ALA A 157 6.96 -31.48 17.96
C ALA A 157 8.43 -31.92 17.82
N HIS A 158 9.16 -31.30 16.89
CA HIS A 158 10.60 -31.55 16.73
C HIS A 158 11.45 -30.89 17.83
N THR A 159 11.01 -29.74 18.34
CA THR A 159 11.67 -28.99 19.42
C THR A 159 10.69 -28.65 20.54
N GLU A 160 11.23 -28.26 21.69
CA GLU A 160 10.49 -27.78 22.85
C GLU A 160 9.59 -26.57 22.56
N SER A 161 9.99 -25.66 21.66
CA SER A 161 9.18 -24.48 21.31
C SER A 161 7.92 -24.87 20.55
N GLY A 162 8.02 -25.85 19.65
CA GLY A 162 6.84 -26.43 19.00
C GLY A 162 5.90 -27.13 19.98
N VAL A 163 6.41 -27.71 21.08
CA VAL A 163 5.56 -28.29 22.14
C VAL A 163 4.75 -27.21 22.86
N VAL A 164 5.36 -26.04 23.14
CA VAL A 164 4.66 -24.87 23.73
C VAL A 164 3.51 -24.43 22.80
N TYR A 165 3.77 -24.25 21.52
CA TYR A 165 2.72 -23.84 20.56
C TYR A 165 1.64 -24.90 20.36
N GLY A 166 2.00 -26.18 20.41
CA GLY A 166 1.03 -27.28 20.42
C GLY A 166 0.18 -27.32 21.69
N ALA A 167 0.72 -26.90 22.83
CA ALA A 167 -0.05 -26.79 24.06
C ALA A 167 -1.11 -25.67 23.97
N TYR A 168 -0.78 -24.52 23.38
CA TYR A 168 -1.74 -23.46 23.12
C TYR A 168 -2.81 -23.86 22.10
N ALA A 169 -2.44 -24.63 21.07
CA ALA A 169 -3.43 -25.19 20.15
C ALA A 169 -4.36 -26.21 20.82
N PHE A 170 -3.87 -26.98 21.79
CA PHE A 170 -4.75 -27.82 22.61
C PHE A 170 -5.69 -26.97 23.48
N ILE A 171 -5.21 -25.87 24.06
CA ILE A 171 -6.03 -24.92 24.82
C ILE A 171 -7.11 -24.29 23.92
N GLU A 172 -6.76 -23.86 22.71
CA GLU A 172 -7.72 -23.36 21.71
C GLU A 172 -8.79 -24.41 21.38
N ASN A 173 -8.41 -25.68 21.23
CA ASN A 173 -9.37 -26.78 21.06
C ASN A 173 -10.29 -26.95 22.28
N CYS A 174 -9.79 -26.74 23.50
CA CYS A 174 -10.63 -26.71 24.70
C CYS A 174 -11.60 -25.52 24.69
N ILE A 175 -11.14 -24.33 24.30
CA ILE A 175 -11.97 -23.12 24.19
C ILE A 175 -13.08 -23.34 23.14
N THR A 176 -12.75 -23.85 21.96
CA THR A 176 -13.74 -24.20 20.93
C THR A 176 -14.75 -25.22 21.45
N ALA A 177 -14.32 -26.22 22.22
CA ALA A 177 -15.23 -27.21 22.79
C ALA A 177 -16.21 -26.62 23.82
N LEU A 178 -15.81 -25.57 24.54
CA LEU A 178 -16.63 -24.89 25.54
C LEU A 178 -17.58 -23.84 24.93
N THR A 179 -17.12 -23.12 23.90
CA THR A 179 -17.82 -21.96 23.35
C THR A 179 -18.53 -22.26 22.03
N GLY A 180 -18.08 -23.28 21.29
CA GLY A 180 -18.50 -23.53 19.91
C GLY A 180 -17.86 -22.59 18.87
N LEU A 181 -17.01 -21.65 19.30
CA LEU A 181 -16.38 -20.66 18.43
C LEU A 181 -15.08 -21.20 17.81
N LYS A 182 -14.83 -20.84 16.55
CA LYS A 182 -13.60 -21.16 15.79
C LYS A 182 -13.44 -20.21 14.60
N PRO A 183 -12.25 -19.65 14.32
CA PRO A 183 -11.01 -19.73 15.11
C PRO A 183 -11.11 -18.95 16.43
N VAL A 184 -10.24 -19.27 17.38
CA VAL A 184 -10.11 -18.66 18.72
C VAL A 184 -8.64 -18.54 19.10
N HIS A 185 -8.32 -17.73 20.10
CA HIS A 185 -6.98 -17.63 20.69
C HIS A 185 -7.02 -17.98 22.20
N PRO A 186 -5.86 -18.24 22.85
CA PRO A 186 -5.84 -18.71 24.24
C PRO A 186 -6.43 -17.76 25.27
N GLU A 187 -6.55 -16.47 24.96
CA GLU A 187 -7.03 -15.44 25.89
C GLU A 187 -8.49 -15.05 25.70
N LEU A 188 -9.21 -15.72 24.79
CA LEU A 188 -10.64 -15.52 24.59
C LEU A 188 -11.38 -15.62 25.94
N PRO A 189 -12.29 -14.68 26.26
CA PRO A 189 -13.12 -14.80 27.45
C PRO A 189 -13.96 -16.08 27.45
N VAL A 190 -13.80 -16.90 28.49
CA VAL A 190 -14.55 -18.17 28.64
C VAL A 190 -15.25 -18.21 29.99
N ALA A 191 -16.57 -18.33 29.97
CA ALA A 191 -17.36 -18.56 31.16
C ALA A 191 -17.01 -19.91 31.82
N LYS A 192 -17.04 -19.97 33.15
CA LYS A 192 -16.77 -21.22 33.89
C LYS A 192 -17.74 -22.33 33.49
N ALA A 193 -17.18 -23.50 33.19
CA ALA A 193 -17.92 -24.66 32.72
C ALA A 193 -17.93 -25.80 33.74
N GLN A 194 -19.07 -26.50 33.84
CA GLN A 194 -19.21 -27.70 34.68
C GLN A 194 -18.53 -28.92 34.06
N ALA A 195 -18.30 -28.95 32.75
CA ALA A 195 -17.62 -30.04 32.08
C ALA A 195 -16.83 -29.51 30.88
N LEU A 196 -15.63 -30.08 30.69
CA LEU A 196 -14.83 -29.89 29.49
C LEU A 196 -14.69 -31.25 28.79
N LEU A 197 -15.31 -31.36 27.62
CA LEU A 197 -15.31 -32.54 26.78
C LEU A 197 -14.73 -32.16 25.41
N VAL A 198 -13.57 -32.72 25.05
CA VAL A 198 -12.90 -32.39 23.78
C VAL A 198 -13.11 -33.51 22.76
N PRO A 199 -13.20 -33.21 21.45
CA PRO A 199 -13.31 -34.26 20.42
C PRO A 199 -11.99 -35.03 20.25
N PHE A 200 -12.04 -36.13 19.49
CA PHE A 200 -10.82 -36.72 18.93
C PHE A 200 -10.13 -35.73 17.98
N MET A 201 -8.83 -35.55 18.15
CA MET A 201 -8.04 -34.59 17.38
C MET A 201 -7.02 -35.31 16.49
N ASN A 202 -6.76 -34.73 15.31
CA ASN A 202 -5.64 -35.10 14.44
C ASN A 202 -5.29 -33.87 13.61
N GLU A 203 -4.42 -33.04 14.14
CA GLU A 203 -4.03 -31.75 13.57
C GLU A 203 -2.51 -31.62 13.51
N THR A 204 -2.07 -30.83 12.54
CA THR A 204 -0.69 -30.42 12.37
C THR A 204 -0.69 -28.94 12.00
N SER A 205 0.22 -28.17 12.56
CA SER A 205 0.35 -26.74 12.26
C SER A 205 1.81 -26.32 12.35
N SER A 206 2.19 -25.33 11.55
CA SER A 206 3.53 -24.77 11.49
C SER A 206 3.44 -23.30 11.09
N PRO A 207 4.36 -22.44 11.55
CA PRO A 207 4.30 -21.03 11.22
C PRO A 207 4.55 -20.81 9.73
N PHE A 208 3.82 -19.87 9.13
CA PHE A 208 4.09 -19.38 7.78
C PHE A 208 5.37 -18.54 7.76
N TYR A 209 5.46 -17.55 8.67
CA TYR A 209 6.64 -16.70 8.80
C TYR A 209 7.56 -17.15 9.95
N PRO A 210 8.88 -17.29 9.69
CA PRO A 210 9.84 -17.76 10.69
C PRO A 210 10.16 -16.74 11.78
N VAL A 211 9.92 -15.44 11.54
CA VAL A 211 10.16 -14.38 12.51
C VAL A 211 8.84 -13.69 12.80
N ARG A 212 8.41 -13.73 14.06
CA ARG A 212 7.16 -13.15 14.53
C ARG A 212 7.54 -12.34 15.75
N ALA A 213 7.57 -11.02 15.59
CA ALA A 213 8.26 -10.13 16.51
C ALA A 213 7.33 -9.06 17.08
N VAL A 214 7.54 -8.69 18.33
CA VAL A 214 7.14 -7.38 18.86
C VAL A 214 8.36 -6.48 18.89
N LEU A 215 8.15 -5.18 18.72
CA LEU A 215 9.17 -4.22 19.10
C LEU A 215 8.96 -3.73 20.54
N GLU A 216 7.74 -3.46 20.95
CA GLU A 216 7.46 -3.00 22.31
C GLU A 216 7.72 -4.08 23.37
N ILE A 217 7.95 -3.63 24.61
CA ILE A 217 8.15 -4.51 25.76
C ILE A 217 6.79 -5.07 26.17
N GLU A 218 6.51 -6.30 25.74
CA GLU A 218 5.24 -6.98 26.02
C GLU A 218 5.38 -8.04 27.12
N GLU A 219 4.25 -8.49 27.68
CA GLU A 219 4.23 -9.57 28.66
C GLU A 219 4.67 -10.92 28.04
N PRO A 220 5.67 -11.62 28.62
CA PRO A 220 6.19 -12.87 28.05
C PRO A 220 5.14 -13.96 27.83
N ASP A 221 4.14 -14.06 28.71
CA ASP A 221 3.05 -15.03 28.58
C ASP A 221 2.16 -14.73 27.37
N TRP A 222 1.84 -13.45 27.14
CA TRP A 222 1.06 -13.01 25.98
C TRP A 222 1.78 -13.39 24.69
N LEU A 223 3.08 -13.07 24.59
CA LEU A 223 3.90 -13.43 23.45
C LEU A 223 3.86 -14.93 23.14
N ALA A 224 3.99 -15.78 24.17
CA ALA A 224 3.96 -17.23 24.00
C ALA A 224 2.58 -17.73 23.54
N ARG A 225 1.50 -17.24 24.16
CA ARG A 225 0.10 -17.59 23.84
C ARG A 225 -0.25 -17.26 22.38
N HIS A 226 0.27 -16.15 21.87
CA HIS A 226 0.06 -15.68 20.50
C HIS A 226 1.17 -16.12 19.54
N ARG A 227 2.01 -17.08 19.94
CA ARG A 227 3.06 -17.72 19.13
C ARG A 227 4.11 -16.76 18.58
N ILE A 228 4.32 -15.63 19.25
CA ILE A 228 5.42 -14.70 18.97
C ILE A 228 6.72 -15.32 19.46
N ASN A 229 7.79 -15.21 18.67
CA ASN A 229 9.08 -15.86 18.97
C ASN A 229 10.24 -14.88 19.13
N MET A 230 9.98 -13.58 19.02
CA MET A 230 10.99 -12.55 19.15
C MET A 230 10.46 -11.32 19.91
N SER A 231 11.20 -10.91 20.94
CA SER A 231 11.05 -9.60 21.58
C SER A 231 12.20 -8.68 21.17
N GLY A 232 11.88 -7.65 20.38
CA GLY A 232 12.86 -6.86 19.64
C GLY A 232 13.33 -5.56 20.30
N GLY A 233 12.62 -5.04 21.30
CA GLY A 233 12.89 -3.73 21.92
C GLY A 233 13.22 -3.80 23.41
N GLU A 234 13.87 -4.88 23.85
CA GLU A 234 14.22 -5.05 25.25
C GLU A 234 15.23 -4.00 25.71
N GLY A 235 15.16 -3.59 26.98
CA GLY A 235 16.06 -2.62 27.57
C GLY A 235 15.36 -1.32 27.97
N VAL A 236 15.98 -0.19 27.65
CA VAL A 236 15.35 1.12 27.79
C VAL A 236 15.03 1.56 26.37
N TRP A 237 13.79 1.97 26.15
CA TRP A 237 13.34 2.55 24.89
C TRP A 237 12.79 3.93 25.21
N ALA A 238 13.51 4.97 24.82
CA ALA A 238 13.09 6.36 24.95
C ALA A 238 12.77 7.00 23.59
N GLY A 239 13.23 6.40 22.50
CA GLY A 239 13.08 6.89 21.14
C GLY A 239 14.06 8.02 20.77
N THR A 240 14.91 8.48 21.69
CA THR A 240 15.71 9.71 21.54
C THR A 240 17.21 9.49 21.33
N GLY A 241 17.71 8.26 21.47
CA GLY A 241 19.14 7.97 21.47
C GLY A 241 19.87 8.42 22.74
N ILE A 242 19.18 9.09 23.67
CA ILE A 242 19.77 9.59 24.93
C ILE A 242 19.90 8.44 25.92
N GLU A 243 18.80 7.76 26.20
CA GLU A 243 18.74 6.69 27.20
C GLU A 243 18.70 5.29 26.56
N ASP A 244 18.71 5.19 25.25
CA ASP A 244 18.57 3.93 24.51
C ASP A 244 19.64 3.79 23.42
N GLY A 245 20.74 4.55 23.57
CA GLY A 245 21.90 4.48 22.69
C GLY A 245 23.08 3.72 23.31
N PHE A 246 24.03 3.35 22.46
CA PHE A 246 25.27 2.68 22.89
C PHE A 246 26.06 3.51 23.93
N GLY A 247 25.93 4.84 23.87
CA GLY A 247 26.57 5.78 24.81
C GLY A 247 26.12 5.64 26.26
N THR A 248 24.92 5.10 26.49
CA THR A 248 24.35 4.87 27.83
C THR A 248 24.25 3.40 28.21
N ALA A 249 24.63 2.47 27.32
CA ALA A 249 24.54 1.03 27.55
C ALA A 249 25.37 0.52 28.75
N PHE A 250 26.25 1.35 29.31
CA PHE A 250 26.94 1.09 30.58
C PHE A 250 26.01 0.87 31.78
N LYS A 251 24.73 1.30 31.69
CA LYS A 251 23.70 1.00 32.70
C LYS A 251 23.23 -0.45 32.71
N TYR A 252 23.62 -1.26 31.73
CA TYR A 252 23.30 -2.69 31.67
C TYR A 252 24.39 -3.58 32.28
N VAL A 253 25.44 -3.01 32.88
CA VAL A 253 26.58 -3.77 33.42
C VAL A 253 27.05 -3.22 34.75
N ASP A 254 27.38 -4.11 35.68
CA ASP A 254 27.94 -3.77 37.00
C ASP A 254 29.37 -4.30 37.10
N THR A 255 30.32 -3.58 36.51
CA THR A 255 31.75 -3.90 36.63
C THR A 255 32.56 -2.69 37.10
N PRO A 256 33.60 -2.89 37.95
CA PRO A 256 34.41 -1.78 38.46
C PRO A 256 35.02 -0.90 37.37
N THR A 257 35.37 -1.48 36.23
CA THR A 257 35.97 -0.76 35.08
C THR A 257 35.03 0.30 34.50
N PHE A 258 33.72 0.07 34.56
CA PHE A 258 32.75 0.99 33.98
C PHE A 258 32.12 1.94 34.99
N GLU A 259 32.29 1.71 36.30
CA GLU A 259 31.66 2.50 37.37
C GLU A 259 31.82 4.01 37.23
N ILE A 260 32.97 4.46 36.75
CA ILE A 260 33.27 5.89 36.58
C ILE A 260 32.67 6.49 35.30
N LEU A 261 32.01 5.67 34.47
CA LEU A 261 31.48 6.05 33.16
C LEU A 261 29.94 6.11 33.14
N GLN A 262 29.26 6.01 34.29
CA GLN A 262 27.80 6.14 34.35
C GLN A 262 27.34 7.30 35.22
N ASP A 263 26.19 7.86 34.84
CA ASP A 263 25.51 8.90 35.62
C ASP A 263 24.54 8.28 36.65
N GLU A 264 24.06 7.06 36.40
CA GLU A 264 23.09 6.36 37.24
C GLU A 264 23.75 5.78 38.51
N PRO A 265 23.15 5.94 39.70
CA PRO A 265 23.64 5.32 40.93
C PRO A 265 23.70 3.78 40.85
N ILE A 266 24.75 3.18 41.42
CA ILE A 266 24.97 1.72 41.41
C ILE A 266 23.76 0.89 41.88
N GLY A 267 22.98 1.39 42.83
CA GLY A 267 21.78 0.72 43.34
C GLY A 267 20.71 0.54 42.26
N ALA A 268 20.35 1.63 41.57
CA ALA A 268 19.37 1.62 40.47
C ALA A 268 19.86 0.75 39.30
N ARG A 269 21.16 0.79 39.01
CA ARG A 269 21.76 -0.04 37.98
C ARG A 269 21.67 -1.54 38.29
N ARG A 270 21.99 -1.94 39.52
CA ARG A 270 21.89 -3.34 39.97
C ARG A 270 20.46 -3.84 39.90
N GLU A 271 19.51 -3.01 40.31
CA GLU A 271 18.09 -3.31 40.19
C GLU A 271 17.69 -3.53 38.73
N ARG A 272 18.06 -2.62 37.83
CA ARG A 272 17.84 -2.75 36.38
C ARG A 272 18.41 -4.04 35.81
N ILE A 273 19.65 -4.38 36.17
CA ILE A 273 20.30 -5.62 35.73
C ILE A 273 19.52 -6.85 36.22
N ALA A 274 19.10 -6.87 37.48
CA ALA A 274 18.33 -7.97 38.02
C ALA A 274 16.96 -8.12 37.34
N VAL A 275 16.27 -7.00 37.08
CA VAL A 275 15.00 -6.96 36.35
C VAL A 275 15.16 -7.52 34.94
N LEU A 276 16.14 -7.04 34.17
CA LEU A 276 16.40 -7.52 32.81
C LEU A 276 16.81 -9.00 32.79
N GLN A 277 17.64 -9.43 33.74
CA GLN A 277 18.03 -10.84 33.83
C GLN A 277 16.81 -11.74 34.06
N ASN A 278 15.91 -11.35 34.97
CA ASN A 278 14.68 -12.10 35.23
C ASN A 278 13.77 -12.12 34.00
N ARG A 279 13.67 -10.99 33.29
CA ARG A 279 12.88 -10.87 32.07
C ARG A 279 13.41 -11.75 30.94
N PHE A 280 14.73 -11.74 30.67
CA PHE A 280 15.32 -12.60 29.64
C PHE A 280 15.17 -14.08 29.97
N ASN A 281 15.36 -14.46 31.24
CA ASN A 281 15.10 -15.83 31.67
C ASN A 281 13.62 -16.23 31.47
N ALA A 282 12.68 -15.30 31.66
CA ALA A 282 11.26 -15.56 31.45
C ALA A 282 10.92 -15.75 29.96
N LEU A 283 11.53 -14.97 29.07
CA LEU A 283 11.36 -15.08 27.62
C LEU A 283 11.97 -16.39 27.09
N GLU A 284 13.19 -16.72 27.50
CA GLU A 284 13.88 -17.98 27.09
C GLU A 284 13.08 -19.23 27.50
N ARG A 285 12.52 -19.24 28.71
CA ARG A 285 11.65 -20.33 29.20
C ARG A 285 10.36 -20.52 28.41
N ARG A 286 10.01 -19.57 27.55
CA ARG A 286 8.83 -19.58 26.68
C ARG A 286 9.19 -19.78 25.20
N GLY A 287 10.47 -19.91 24.88
CA GLY A 287 10.95 -20.04 23.50
C GLY A 287 11.00 -18.72 22.74
N ILE A 288 11.11 -17.60 23.45
CA ILE A 288 11.14 -16.26 22.83
C ILE A 288 12.57 -15.72 22.87
N ASP A 289 13.09 -15.35 21.70
CA ASP A 289 14.39 -14.70 21.59
C ASP A 289 14.30 -13.24 22.04
N ALA A 290 15.03 -12.87 23.10
CA ALA A 290 15.16 -11.50 23.57
C ALA A 290 16.32 -10.77 22.85
N TYR A 291 16.03 -9.59 22.29
CA TYR A 291 17.02 -8.70 21.68
C TYR A 291 17.11 -7.39 22.44
N LEU A 292 18.26 -7.11 23.04
CA LEU A 292 18.52 -5.85 23.73
C LEU A 292 18.71 -4.74 22.69
N PHE A 293 17.85 -3.73 22.75
CA PHE A 293 17.81 -2.60 21.83
C PHE A 293 18.87 -1.56 22.16
N MET A 294 19.57 -1.10 21.13
CA MET A 294 20.45 0.05 21.20
C MET A 294 20.50 0.77 19.86
N TYR A 295 20.39 2.10 19.88
CA TYR A 295 20.96 2.90 18.81
C TYR A 295 22.49 2.68 18.78
N VAL A 296 23.05 2.39 17.61
CA VAL A 296 24.49 2.04 17.47
C VAL A 296 25.40 3.20 17.84
N THR A 297 24.84 4.41 17.80
CA THR A 297 25.38 5.59 18.47
C THR A 297 24.30 6.17 19.38
N GLY A 298 24.64 7.17 20.16
CA GLY A 298 23.69 7.87 21.02
C GLY A 298 24.45 8.83 21.91
N GLU A 299 23.72 9.62 22.68
CA GLU A 299 24.36 10.58 23.57
C GLU A 299 25.12 9.82 24.68
N PRO A 300 26.46 9.97 24.80
CA PRO A 300 27.20 9.35 25.89
C PRO A 300 26.76 9.91 27.24
N THR A 301 26.96 9.16 28.32
CA THR A 301 26.78 9.68 29.69
C THR A 301 27.69 10.88 29.95
N GLU A 302 27.28 11.78 30.83
CA GLU A 302 28.09 12.92 31.24
C GLU A 302 29.41 12.47 31.89
N ALA A 303 29.34 11.42 32.70
CA ALA A 303 30.51 10.77 33.27
C ALA A 303 31.50 10.28 32.19
N LEU A 304 31.02 9.65 31.11
CA LEU A 304 31.89 9.22 30.01
C LEU A 304 32.50 10.41 29.27
N ILE A 305 31.73 11.48 29.04
CA ILE A 305 32.22 12.71 28.39
C ILE A 305 33.39 13.30 29.17
N GLN A 306 33.30 13.31 30.50
CA GLN A 306 34.34 13.85 31.39
C GLN A 306 35.56 12.93 31.49
N GLN A 307 35.35 11.62 31.66
CA GLN A 307 36.42 10.67 31.95
C GLN A 307 37.14 10.16 30.70
N ARG A 308 36.46 10.09 29.55
CA ARG A 308 36.98 9.52 28.30
C ARG A 308 36.82 10.46 27.09
N PRO A 309 37.32 11.71 27.14
CA PRO A 309 37.29 12.60 25.97
C PRO A 309 38.09 12.05 24.79
N ASP A 310 38.97 11.08 25.03
CA ASP A 310 39.77 10.39 24.01
C ASP A 310 38.91 9.57 23.05
N VAL A 311 37.73 9.08 23.43
CA VAL A 311 36.84 8.29 22.53
C VAL A 311 35.84 9.15 21.75
N LEU A 312 35.75 10.45 22.07
CA LEU A 312 34.71 11.35 21.56
C LEU A 312 35.24 12.32 20.50
N GLY A 313 34.36 12.76 19.60
CA GLY A 313 34.67 13.80 18.63
C GLY A 313 34.38 15.22 19.13
N PRO A 314 34.43 16.21 18.22
CA PRO A 314 33.84 17.53 18.42
C PRO A 314 32.34 17.45 18.74
N ALA A 315 31.82 18.48 19.40
CA ALA A 315 30.38 18.58 19.69
C ALA A 315 29.57 18.84 18.42
N VAL A 316 28.35 18.30 18.36
CA VAL A 316 27.40 18.48 17.25
C VAL A 316 26.09 19.05 17.78
N LEU A 317 25.46 19.96 17.02
CA LEU A 317 24.19 20.57 17.41
C LEU A 317 23.06 19.53 17.36
N TYR A 318 22.29 19.47 18.44
CA TYR A 318 21.10 18.61 18.55
C TYR A 318 20.15 19.17 19.61
N GLY A 319 19.03 19.74 19.18
CA GLY A 319 18.05 20.38 20.06
C GLY A 319 17.34 19.43 21.02
N ALA A 320 17.38 18.11 20.76
CA ALA A 320 16.86 17.09 21.66
C ALA A 320 17.96 16.41 22.50
N SER A 321 19.19 16.94 22.53
CA SER A 321 20.22 16.48 23.47
C SER A 321 19.83 16.78 24.92
N ARG A 322 20.48 16.17 25.92
CA ARG A 322 20.18 16.43 27.35
C ARG A 322 20.26 17.90 27.76
N ASN A 323 21.09 18.68 27.08
CA ASN A 323 21.22 20.13 27.31
C ASN A 323 20.46 20.98 26.30
N GLU A 324 19.66 20.35 25.43
CA GLU A 324 18.84 20.97 24.38
C GLU A 324 19.62 21.80 23.34
N VAL A 325 20.95 21.62 23.26
CA VAL A 325 21.83 22.42 22.40
C VAL A 325 22.76 21.52 21.57
N SER A 326 23.59 20.72 22.21
CA SER A 326 24.62 19.92 21.55
C SER A 326 25.16 18.80 22.44
N TYR A 327 25.73 17.77 21.84
CA TYR A 327 26.46 16.73 22.58
C TYR A 327 27.73 16.31 21.84
N ARG A 328 28.59 15.54 22.53
CA ARG A 328 29.84 15.00 21.96
C ARG A 328 29.66 13.52 21.58
N PRO A 329 29.41 13.18 20.30
CA PRO A 329 29.24 11.79 19.88
C PRO A 329 30.56 11.01 19.91
N PHE A 330 30.45 9.68 19.95
CA PHE A 330 31.59 8.80 19.72
C PHE A 330 32.21 9.06 18.36
N CYS A 331 33.55 9.13 18.31
CA CYS A 331 34.26 9.29 17.05
C CYS A 331 34.56 7.92 16.44
N TRP A 332 33.90 7.57 15.34
CA TRP A 332 33.99 6.25 14.71
C TRP A 332 35.37 5.91 14.13
N SER A 333 36.24 6.91 13.95
CA SER A 333 37.60 6.67 13.46
C SER A 333 38.59 6.30 14.58
N LYS A 334 38.24 6.52 15.85
CA LYS A 334 39.18 6.40 16.96
C LYS A 334 39.33 4.96 17.45
N PRO A 335 40.54 4.39 17.48
CA PRO A 335 40.77 3.04 18.02
C PRO A 335 40.31 2.86 19.47
N ALA A 336 40.46 3.91 20.30
CA ALA A 336 40.05 3.88 21.70
C ALA A 336 38.54 3.67 21.88
N PHE A 337 37.72 4.17 20.94
CA PHE A 337 36.28 3.90 20.93
C PHE A 337 36.00 2.42 20.62
N HIS A 338 36.63 1.85 19.59
CA HIS A 338 36.44 0.44 19.24
C HIS A 338 36.85 -0.52 20.38
N THR A 339 37.94 -0.20 21.11
CA THR A 339 38.33 -0.98 22.29
C THR A 339 37.26 -0.92 23.38
N LEU A 340 36.76 0.28 23.71
CA LEU A 340 35.71 0.47 24.70
C LEU A 340 34.41 -0.25 24.29
N ALA A 341 34.01 -0.14 23.03
CA ALA A 341 32.83 -0.79 22.48
C ALA A 341 32.94 -2.32 22.59
N LYS A 342 34.09 -2.88 22.21
CA LYS A 342 34.38 -4.31 22.36
C LYS A 342 34.24 -4.77 23.81
N GLU A 343 34.88 -4.08 24.76
CA GLU A 343 34.84 -4.44 26.18
C GLU A 343 33.42 -4.37 26.77
N LEU A 344 32.67 -3.30 26.45
CA LEU A 344 31.30 -3.13 26.89
C LEU A 344 30.40 -4.23 26.34
N THR A 345 30.43 -4.48 25.03
CA THR A 345 29.63 -5.52 24.39
C THR A 345 29.92 -6.89 24.98
N GLN A 346 31.20 -7.25 25.14
CA GLN A 346 31.56 -8.53 25.76
C GLN A 346 31.04 -8.64 27.20
N THR A 347 31.03 -7.54 27.94
CA THR A 347 30.52 -7.53 29.32
C THR A 347 29.01 -7.70 29.35
N ILE A 348 28.26 -7.01 28.49
CA ILE A 348 26.80 -7.19 28.36
C ILE A 348 26.47 -8.66 28.07
N VAL A 349 27.14 -9.27 27.09
CA VAL A 349 26.87 -10.67 26.70
C VAL A 349 27.17 -11.67 27.83
N ARG A 350 28.15 -11.37 28.70
CA ARG A 350 28.46 -12.18 29.89
C ARG A 350 27.48 -11.95 31.04
N THR A 351 26.99 -10.71 31.20
CA THR A 351 26.02 -10.35 32.24
C THR A 351 24.71 -11.10 32.04
N TYR A 352 24.27 -11.29 30.79
CA TYR A 352 22.96 -11.86 30.45
C TYR A 352 23.05 -13.17 29.65
N PRO A 353 23.14 -14.35 30.31
CA PRO A 353 23.19 -15.64 29.62
C PRO A 353 21.97 -15.93 28.72
N ALA A 354 20.76 -15.57 29.18
CA ALA A 354 19.50 -15.80 28.45
C ALA A 354 19.21 -14.77 27.34
N LEU A 355 20.03 -13.72 27.19
CA LEU A 355 19.86 -12.73 26.12
C LEU A 355 20.22 -13.36 24.77
N ALA A 356 19.30 -13.44 23.81
CA ALA A 356 19.53 -14.12 22.54
C ALA A 356 20.37 -13.28 21.55
N GLY A 357 20.16 -11.96 21.52
CA GLY A 357 20.80 -11.09 20.54
C GLY A 357 20.82 -9.61 20.90
N LEU A 358 21.37 -8.81 19.98
CA LEU A 358 21.33 -7.35 20.03
C LEU A 358 20.50 -6.81 18.85
N HIS A 359 19.62 -5.85 19.14
CA HIS A 359 18.97 -5.03 18.13
C HIS A 359 19.75 -3.73 17.96
N LEU A 360 20.40 -3.58 16.82
CA LEU A 360 21.29 -2.47 16.47
C LEU A 360 20.58 -1.53 15.48
N ARG A 361 20.16 -0.36 15.96
CA ARG A 361 19.43 0.62 15.15
C ARG A 361 20.33 1.77 14.69
N SER A 362 20.21 2.12 13.41
CA SER A 362 20.72 3.38 12.86
C SER A 362 19.59 4.11 12.13
N TRP A 363 18.88 4.97 12.86
CA TRP A 363 17.72 5.71 12.38
C TRP A 363 17.82 7.18 12.83
N GLY A 364 17.25 8.09 12.05
CA GLY A 364 16.86 9.43 12.50
C GLY A 364 18.00 10.28 13.05
N HIS A 365 17.71 11.29 13.83
CA HIS A 365 18.73 12.19 14.36
C HIS A 365 19.48 11.63 15.58
N GLU A 366 19.09 10.44 16.03
CA GLU A 366 19.65 9.67 17.14
C GLU A 366 20.96 8.98 16.72
N THR A 367 21.11 8.69 15.43
CA THR A 367 22.37 8.22 14.85
C THR A 367 23.18 9.40 14.36
N ARG A 368 24.41 9.63 14.82
CA ARG A 368 25.25 10.73 14.31
C ARG A 368 26.75 10.45 14.43
N ALA A 369 27.51 10.92 13.45
CA ALA A 369 28.96 11.06 13.54
C ALA A 369 29.34 12.38 14.23
N CYS A 370 30.61 12.47 14.64
CA CYS A 370 31.21 13.77 14.94
C CYS A 370 31.72 14.46 13.67
N ASP A 371 31.80 15.80 13.68
CA ASP A 371 32.27 16.61 12.55
C ASP A 371 33.81 16.61 12.36
N CYS A 372 34.51 15.54 12.78
CA CYS A 372 35.95 15.45 12.54
C CYS A 372 36.25 14.94 11.11
N PRO A 373 37.36 15.38 10.49
CA PRO A 373 37.71 15.00 9.11
C PRO A 373 37.77 13.48 8.86
N ASP A 374 38.14 12.71 9.89
CA ASP A 374 38.33 11.25 9.75
C ASP A 374 37.05 10.42 9.90
N CYS A 375 35.99 10.98 10.50
CA CYS A 375 34.76 10.23 10.77
C CYS A 375 33.88 10.18 9.52
N GLY A 376 33.87 11.25 8.71
CA GLY A 376 33.23 11.29 7.41
C GLY A 376 31.70 11.24 7.39
N ASP A 377 31.01 11.16 8.54
CA ASP A 377 29.54 11.18 8.65
C ASP A 377 28.81 10.26 7.62
N ARG A 378 27.92 10.81 6.77
CA ARG A 378 27.21 10.03 5.75
C ARG A 378 27.97 9.86 4.42
N THR A 379 29.24 10.29 4.35
CA THR A 379 30.09 10.07 3.16
C THR A 379 30.45 8.59 3.00
N GLU A 380 31.01 8.20 1.84
CA GLU A 380 31.50 6.82 1.61
C GLU A 380 32.51 6.36 2.68
N GLN A 381 33.43 7.25 3.08
CA GLN A 381 34.36 6.99 4.18
C GLN A 381 33.60 6.78 5.50
N GLY A 382 32.61 7.62 5.79
CA GLY A 382 31.83 7.53 7.02
C GLY A 382 30.94 6.29 7.08
N GLN A 383 30.38 5.84 5.96
CA GLN A 383 29.67 4.55 5.87
C GLN A 383 30.60 3.37 6.21
N ALA A 384 31.81 3.34 5.64
CA ALA A 384 32.80 2.31 5.99
C ALA A 384 33.16 2.33 7.49
N LYS A 385 33.21 3.51 8.11
CA LYS A 385 33.44 3.67 9.55
C LYS A 385 32.25 3.22 10.38
N LEU A 386 31.02 3.58 10.02
CA LEU A 386 29.83 3.12 10.71
C LEU A 386 29.73 1.59 10.67
N TRP A 387 29.94 0.97 9.51
CA TRP A 387 29.99 -0.50 9.40
C TRP A 387 31.12 -1.12 10.24
N GLN A 388 32.28 -0.45 10.35
CA GLN A 388 33.35 -0.87 11.26
C GLN A 388 32.87 -0.90 12.73
N VAL A 389 32.02 0.04 13.15
CA VAL A 389 31.39 0.03 14.49
C VAL A 389 30.47 -1.18 14.64
N TYR A 390 29.58 -1.43 13.67
CA TYR A 390 28.72 -2.61 13.66
C TYR A 390 29.53 -3.91 13.78
N PHE A 391 30.57 -4.11 12.97
CA PHE A 391 31.42 -5.30 13.06
C PHE A 391 32.19 -5.38 14.38
N THR A 392 32.56 -4.26 14.99
CA THR A 392 33.20 -4.25 16.32
C THR A 392 32.26 -4.86 17.36
N ILE A 393 31.00 -4.41 17.40
CA ILE A 393 29.99 -4.91 18.32
C ILE A 393 29.67 -6.38 18.01
N ILE A 394 29.40 -6.70 16.75
CA ILE A 394 29.01 -8.06 16.31
C ILE A 394 30.10 -9.08 16.63
N ASN A 395 31.35 -8.79 16.25
CA ASN A 395 32.45 -9.71 16.49
C ASN A 395 32.76 -9.84 17.99
N ALA A 396 32.68 -8.74 18.76
CA ALA A 396 32.88 -8.77 20.20
C ALA A 396 31.86 -9.68 20.92
N ALA A 397 30.59 -9.62 20.52
CA ALA A 397 29.56 -10.50 21.08
C ALA A 397 29.82 -11.97 20.70
N ARG A 398 30.16 -12.25 19.43
CA ARG A 398 30.41 -13.63 18.95
C ARG A 398 31.70 -14.25 19.46
N GLU A 399 32.70 -13.45 19.84
CA GLU A 399 33.88 -13.92 20.56
C GLU A 399 33.51 -14.51 21.93
N VAL A 400 32.48 -14.00 22.60
CA VAL A 400 31.98 -14.54 23.86
C VAL A 400 31.02 -15.70 23.62
N ARG A 401 30.10 -15.55 22.66
CA ARG A 401 29.04 -16.52 22.39
C ARG A 401 28.84 -16.71 20.88
N PRO A 402 29.38 -17.77 20.26
CA PRO A 402 29.43 -17.90 18.79
C PRO A 402 28.08 -17.90 18.05
N ASP A 403 27.01 -18.29 18.74
CA ASP A 403 25.61 -18.39 18.29
C ASP A 403 24.78 -17.12 18.59
N PHE A 404 25.39 -16.07 19.14
CA PHE A 404 24.71 -14.81 19.44
C PHE A 404 24.08 -14.17 18.19
N LYS A 405 22.83 -13.72 18.30
CA LYS A 405 21.99 -13.27 17.17
C LYS A 405 22.00 -11.74 17.01
N PHE A 406 21.60 -11.28 15.83
CA PHE A 406 21.56 -9.84 15.52
C PHE A 406 20.32 -9.46 14.73
N TYR A 407 19.76 -8.33 15.12
CA TYR A 407 18.67 -7.65 14.43
C TYR A 407 19.12 -6.22 14.09
N ILE A 408 19.04 -5.82 12.82
CA ILE A 408 19.46 -4.52 12.32
C ILE A 408 18.25 -3.78 11.74
N SER A 409 17.93 -2.61 12.29
CA SER A 409 16.92 -1.71 11.73
C SER A 409 17.55 -0.43 11.18
N GLY A 410 16.94 0.13 10.13
CA GLY A 410 17.49 1.26 9.38
C GLY A 410 18.47 0.88 8.26
N TYR A 411 18.53 -0.40 7.88
CA TYR A 411 19.40 -0.87 6.79
C TYR A 411 18.98 -0.31 5.43
N ASP A 412 19.97 0.18 4.70
CA ASP A 412 19.87 0.92 3.44
C ASP A 412 18.89 2.11 3.46
N SER A 413 18.57 2.59 4.66
CA SER A 413 17.74 3.77 4.90
C SER A 413 18.60 5.03 4.95
N SER A 414 18.15 6.11 5.61
CA SER A 414 18.87 7.39 5.69
C SER A 414 20.32 7.28 6.20
N TRP A 415 20.59 6.43 7.21
CA TRP A 415 21.91 6.37 7.88
C TRP A 415 22.82 5.22 7.45
N LEU A 416 22.35 3.98 7.53
CA LEU A 416 23.19 2.80 7.31
C LEU A 416 23.05 2.33 5.86
N LYS A 417 23.94 2.73 4.97
CA LYS A 417 23.88 2.40 3.53
C LYS A 417 24.68 1.15 3.18
N ASP A 418 24.08 0.29 2.35
CA ASP A 418 24.75 -0.89 1.77
C ASP A 418 24.01 -1.38 0.51
N ALA A 419 23.85 -0.49 -0.46
CA ALA A 419 23.09 -0.77 -1.69
C ALA A 419 23.62 -1.99 -2.47
N ALA A 420 24.92 -2.31 -2.36
CA ALA A 420 25.54 -3.45 -3.00
C ALA A 420 25.54 -4.74 -2.14
N GLY A 421 25.07 -4.68 -0.89
CA GLY A 421 25.03 -5.81 0.05
C GLY A 421 26.40 -6.35 0.45
N VAL A 422 27.46 -5.56 0.32
CA VAL A 422 28.86 -5.99 0.55
C VAL A 422 29.11 -6.22 2.04
N TYR A 423 28.50 -5.40 2.90
CA TYR A 423 28.61 -5.56 4.34
C TYR A 423 27.65 -6.63 4.84
N ALA A 424 26.42 -6.69 4.30
CA ALA A 424 25.46 -7.74 4.62
C ALA A 424 26.04 -9.14 4.44
N GLN A 425 26.77 -9.40 3.34
CA GLN A 425 27.43 -10.70 3.08
C GLN A 425 28.43 -11.16 4.15
N GLN A 426 28.97 -10.24 4.95
CA GLN A 426 29.94 -10.54 6.01
C GLN A 426 29.28 -10.80 7.36
N LEU A 427 27.97 -10.57 7.48
CA LEU A 427 27.23 -10.74 8.72
C LEU A 427 26.96 -12.22 9.03
N PRO A 428 26.71 -12.57 10.31
CA PRO A 428 26.27 -13.90 10.67
C PRO A 428 24.99 -14.30 9.92
N LYS A 429 24.95 -15.52 9.36
CA LYS A 429 23.72 -16.04 8.74
C LYS A 429 22.55 -15.99 9.71
N GLY A 430 21.37 -15.66 9.20
CA GLY A 430 20.18 -15.46 10.02
C GLY A 430 20.05 -14.07 10.64
N THR A 431 20.99 -13.12 10.42
CA THR A 431 20.75 -11.71 10.78
C THR A 431 19.41 -11.23 10.22
N ILE A 432 18.64 -10.57 11.09
CA ILE A 432 17.32 -10.02 10.76
C ILE A 432 17.50 -8.55 10.37
N PHE A 433 16.85 -8.15 9.29
CA PHE A 433 16.76 -6.76 8.83
C PHE A 433 15.32 -6.28 8.88
N SER A 434 15.09 -5.00 9.08
CA SER A 434 13.74 -4.46 9.03
C SER A 434 13.60 -3.07 8.43
N ARG A 435 12.38 -2.79 7.96
CA ARG A 435 11.92 -1.49 7.47
C ARG A 435 10.46 -1.27 7.86
N LYS A 436 10.06 -0.02 8.11
CA LYS A 436 8.66 0.38 8.33
C LYS A 436 7.75 -0.02 7.17
N TRP A 437 6.52 -0.35 7.52
CA TRP A 437 5.40 -0.48 6.60
C TRP A 437 5.12 0.88 5.96
N GLY A 438 5.00 0.93 4.64
CA GLY A 438 4.81 2.20 3.93
C GLY A 438 6.04 3.11 4.04
N ALA A 439 5.82 4.43 4.14
CA ALA A 439 6.89 5.38 4.42
C ALA A 439 7.12 5.53 5.93
N ASP A 440 6.05 5.60 6.71
CA ASP A 440 6.13 5.70 8.18
C ASP A 440 4.95 5.06 8.93
N GLY A 441 4.40 3.95 8.44
CA GLY A 441 3.33 3.21 9.13
C GLY A 441 1.92 3.64 8.76
N GLU A 442 1.72 4.10 7.52
CA GLU A 442 0.40 4.57 7.09
C GLU A 442 -0.62 3.42 7.04
N PRO A 443 -1.92 3.69 7.31
CA PRO A 443 -3.00 2.72 7.22
C PRO A 443 -3.33 2.43 5.74
N VAL A 444 -2.41 1.78 5.04
CA VAL A 444 -2.50 1.45 3.62
C VAL A 444 -2.21 -0.02 3.37
N VAL A 445 -2.81 -0.58 2.31
CA VAL A 445 -2.60 -1.98 1.90
C VAL A 445 -1.14 -2.24 1.49
N SER A 446 -0.47 -1.27 0.88
CA SER A 446 0.88 -1.48 0.34
C SER A 446 1.95 -1.22 1.39
N ALA A 447 2.63 -2.28 1.84
CA ALA A 447 3.73 -2.19 2.80
C ALA A 447 5.01 -1.51 2.27
N GLY A 448 5.11 -1.15 0.98
CA GLY A 448 6.29 -0.45 0.43
C GLY A 448 7.60 -1.25 0.43
N VAL A 449 7.52 -2.59 0.39
CA VAL A 449 8.67 -3.49 0.57
C VAL A 449 9.62 -3.48 -0.65
N PRO A 450 10.95 -3.28 -0.47
CA PRO A 450 11.93 -3.30 -1.54
C PRO A 450 12.26 -4.75 -1.98
N ILE A 451 11.40 -5.36 -2.81
CA ILE A 451 11.50 -6.77 -3.23
C ILE A 451 12.91 -7.21 -3.67
N PRO A 452 13.66 -6.44 -4.50
CA PRO A 452 15.01 -6.85 -4.89
C PRO A 452 15.99 -6.98 -3.71
N GLN A 453 15.88 -6.09 -2.72
CA GLN A 453 16.71 -6.13 -1.52
C GLN A 453 16.33 -7.31 -0.62
N VAL A 454 15.03 -7.55 -0.43
CA VAL A 454 14.53 -8.71 0.33
C VAL A 454 15.07 -10.01 -0.25
N ARG A 455 15.01 -10.15 -1.58
CA ARG A 455 15.58 -11.31 -2.29
C ARG A 455 17.07 -11.44 -2.08
N ALA A 456 17.83 -10.36 -2.28
CA ALA A 456 19.29 -10.39 -2.13
C ALA A 456 19.71 -10.81 -0.72
N LEU A 457 19.05 -10.29 0.32
CA LEU A 457 19.29 -10.69 1.71
C LEU A 457 18.88 -12.15 1.98
N GLY A 458 17.74 -12.58 1.44
CA GLY A 458 17.26 -13.96 1.55
C GLY A 458 18.22 -14.99 0.93
N GLU A 459 18.76 -14.70 -0.25
CA GLU A 459 19.68 -15.58 -0.99
C GLU A 459 20.99 -15.87 -0.23
N ILE A 460 21.47 -14.90 0.56
CA ILE A 460 22.66 -15.07 1.40
C ILE A 460 22.35 -15.63 2.80
N GLY A 461 21.07 -15.89 3.09
CA GLY A 461 20.60 -16.56 4.31
C GLY A 461 20.21 -15.62 5.46
N HIS A 462 19.89 -14.35 5.17
CA HIS A 462 19.31 -13.42 6.13
C HIS A 462 17.78 -13.42 6.08
N ARG A 463 17.15 -12.72 7.02
CA ARG A 463 15.71 -12.52 7.08
C ARG A 463 15.39 -11.04 6.98
N PHE A 464 14.34 -10.70 6.25
CA PHE A 464 13.81 -9.35 6.21
C PHE A 464 12.43 -9.34 6.85
N ILE A 465 12.18 -8.53 7.86
CA ILE A 465 10.84 -8.34 8.43
C ILE A 465 10.33 -6.93 8.13
N VAL A 466 9.02 -6.79 8.02
CA VAL A 466 8.40 -5.47 7.94
C VAL A 466 7.99 -5.06 9.35
N LEU A 467 8.40 -3.85 9.73
CA LEU A 467 7.91 -3.17 10.91
C LEU A 467 6.52 -2.63 10.58
N SER A 468 5.54 -3.51 10.76
CA SER A 468 4.15 -3.12 10.86
C SER A 468 4.05 -2.16 12.02
N HIS A 469 3.58 -0.97 11.70
CA HIS A 469 3.51 0.12 12.65
C HIS A 469 2.05 0.48 12.83
N GLU A 470 1.73 0.83 14.05
CA GLU A 470 0.41 1.28 14.47
C GLU A 470 0.42 2.79 14.24
N VAL A 471 -0.69 3.43 13.83
CA VAL A 471 -0.76 4.92 13.75
C VAL A 471 -0.52 5.60 15.13
N GLU A 472 -0.14 4.83 16.14
CA GLU A 472 -0.06 5.08 17.57
C GLU A 472 1.30 5.57 18.08
N GLU A 473 2.42 5.48 17.33
CA GLU A 473 3.60 6.32 17.69
C GLU A 473 3.32 7.81 17.40
N VAL A 474 2.19 8.12 16.75
CA VAL A 474 1.89 9.47 16.28
C VAL A 474 0.56 10.02 16.75
N MET A 475 -0.53 9.25 16.86
CA MET A 475 -1.83 9.75 17.35
C MET A 475 -2.27 9.14 18.69
N PRO A 476 -2.94 9.89 19.58
CA PRO A 476 -3.35 9.40 20.90
C PRO A 476 -4.64 8.56 20.85
N LEU A 477 -5.15 8.28 19.65
CA LEU A 477 -6.43 7.61 19.38
C LEU A 477 -6.16 6.31 18.62
N TRP A 478 -6.78 5.20 18.98
CA TRP A 478 -6.57 3.94 18.26
C TRP A 478 -7.50 3.82 17.05
N MET A 479 -7.13 2.97 16.09
CA MET A 479 -8.01 2.54 15.02
C MET A 479 -7.73 1.07 14.68
N VAL A 480 -8.70 0.38 14.06
CA VAL A 480 -8.56 -1.02 13.64
C VAL A 480 -8.26 -1.07 12.14
N GLU A 481 -7.10 -1.60 11.79
CA GLU A 481 -6.52 -1.65 10.44
C GLU A 481 -6.39 -3.08 9.90
N SER A 482 -6.88 -4.08 10.65
CA SER A 482 -6.83 -5.50 10.31
C SER A 482 -7.10 -5.83 8.85
N ASP A 483 -8.13 -5.23 8.24
CA ASP A 483 -8.48 -5.47 6.84
C ASP A 483 -7.37 -5.06 5.87
N LEU A 484 -6.76 -3.88 6.09
CA LEU A 484 -5.67 -3.34 5.26
C LEU A 484 -4.41 -4.18 5.42
N PHE A 485 -4.05 -4.48 6.67
CA PHE A 485 -2.90 -5.30 7.01
C PHE A 485 -3.00 -6.70 6.40
N VAL A 486 -4.15 -7.36 6.56
CA VAL A 486 -4.39 -8.70 6.00
C VAL A 486 -4.27 -8.70 4.48
N GLN A 487 -4.81 -7.69 3.80
CA GLN A 487 -4.67 -7.56 2.35
C GLN A 487 -3.20 -7.41 1.94
N GLY A 488 -2.44 -6.52 2.60
CA GLY A 488 -1.03 -6.29 2.31
C GLY A 488 -0.15 -7.52 2.54
N VAL A 489 -0.34 -8.20 3.69
CA VAL A 489 0.39 -9.44 4.02
C VAL A 489 0.10 -10.54 3.00
N ARG A 490 -1.16 -10.74 2.63
CA ARG A 490 -1.56 -11.74 1.62
C ARG A 490 -1.03 -11.40 0.24
N GLN A 491 -1.00 -10.12 -0.14
CA GLN A 491 -0.43 -9.69 -1.41
C GLN A 491 1.06 -10.05 -1.49
N LEU A 492 1.82 -9.81 -0.42
CA LEU A 492 3.25 -10.15 -0.35
C LEU A 492 3.47 -11.67 -0.29
N ALA A 493 2.70 -12.37 0.53
CA ALA A 493 2.82 -13.82 0.70
C ALA A 493 2.52 -14.60 -0.59
N ASN A 494 1.58 -14.11 -1.40
CA ASN A 494 1.22 -14.71 -2.68
C ASN A 494 2.10 -14.24 -3.85
N ASN A 495 3.04 -13.32 -3.62
CA ASN A 495 3.94 -12.83 -4.65
C ASN A 495 5.18 -13.75 -4.76
N PRO A 496 5.36 -14.51 -5.86
CA PRO A 496 6.48 -15.44 -6.03
C PRO A 496 7.84 -14.73 -6.10
N GLU A 497 7.87 -13.41 -6.32
CA GLU A 497 9.09 -12.63 -6.34
C GLU A 497 9.65 -12.29 -4.95
N VAL A 498 8.80 -12.36 -3.92
CA VAL A 498 9.12 -12.01 -2.52
C VAL A 498 9.75 -13.20 -1.82
N VAL A 499 11.01 -13.46 -2.15
CA VAL A 499 11.82 -14.52 -1.53
C VAL A 499 12.66 -13.90 -0.41
N GLY A 500 12.61 -14.44 0.81
CA GLY A 500 13.42 -13.94 1.95
C GLY A 500 12.69 -13.04 2.94
N LEU A 501 11.42 -12.70 2.68
CA LEU A 501 10.55 -12.08 3.67
C LEU A 501 10.34 -13.06 4.83
N GLY A 502 10.69 -12.62 6.03
CA GLY A 502 10.75 -13.39 7.26
C GLY A 502 9.56 -13.18 8.17
N GLY A 503 8.72 -12.16 7.93
CA GLY A 503 7.50 -11.89 8.69
C GLY A 503 7.23 -10.40 8.91
N PHE A 504 6.30 -10.13 9.79
CA PHE A 504 5.83 -8.80 10.18
C PHE A 504 5.89 -8.66 11.70
N THR A 505 6.09 -7.46 12.20
CA THR A 505 5.87 -7.21 13.62
C THR A 505 4.37 -7.24 13.95
N VAL A 506 4.04 -7.52 15.21
CA VAL A 506 2.68 -7.28 15.73
C VAL A 506 2.37 -5.79 15.65
N GLN A 507 1.13 -5.45 15.31
CA GLN A 507 0.59 -4.09 15.29
C GLN A 507 -0.77 -4.06 16.00
N GLY A 508 -1.14 -2.88 16.53
CA GLY A 508 -2.40 -2.53 17.17
C GLY A 508 -2.24 -2.10 18.64
N ALA A 509 -3.02 -1.09 19.05
CA ALA A 509 -3.07 -0.59 20.42
C ALA A 509 -3.24 -1.67 21.47
N THR A 510 -2.84 -1.36 22.70
CA THR A 510 -3.33 -2.08 23.87
C THR A 510 -4.58 -1.44 24.47
N GLN A 511 -4.94 -0.21 24.07
CA GLN A 511 -6.09 0.54 24.58
C GLN A 511 -7.37 0.30 23.76
N GLY A 512 -8.51 0.34 24.43
CA GLY A 512 -9.83 0.22 23.81
C GLY A 512 -9.97 -1.04 22.95
N LEU A 513 -10.57 -0.91 21.76
CA LEU A 513 -10.70 -2.04 20.83
C LEU A 513 -9.50 -2.17 19.86
N GLY A 514 -8.41 -1.40 20.07
CA GLY A 514 -7.21 -1.48 19.24
C GLY A 514 -6.47 -2.82 19.33
N TYR A 515 -6.59 -3.54 20.46
CA TYR A 515 -5.92 -4.84 20.66
C TYR A 515 -6.36 -5.92 19.67
N LEU A 516 -7.51 -5.73 19.01
CA LEU A 516 -8.01 -6.61 17.97
C LEU A 516 -7.01 -6.75 16.81
N ASP A 517 -6.29 -5.68 16.47
CA ASP A 517 -5.23 -5.73 15.46
C ASP A 517 -4.03 -6.57 15.91
N ARG A 518 -3.73 -6.60 17.21
CA ARG A 518 -2.66 -7.44 17.77
C ARG A 518 -2.98 -8.92 17.60
N LEU A 519 -4.25 -9.29 17.86
CA LEU A 519 -4.74 -10.65 17.68
C LEU A 519 -4.63 -11.08 16.21
N VAL A 520 -5.09 -10.22 15.29
CA VAL A 520 -5.04 -10.50 13.86
C VAL A 520 -3.60 -10.57 13.36
N SER A 521 -2.76 -9.61 13.72
CA SER A 521 -1.38 -9.54 13.24
C SER A 521 -0.52 -10.68 13.74
N ALA A 522 -0.63 -11.05 15.02
CA ALA A 522 0.04 -12.22 15.58
C ALA A 522 -0.41 -13.52 14.89
N SER A 523 -1.73 -13.70 14.73
CA SER A 523 -2.29 -14.92 14.14
C SER A 523 -1.97 -15.07 12.65
N LEU A 524 -1.97 -13.97 11.89
CA LEU A 524 -1.69 -13.96 10.45
C LEU A 524 -0.22 -14.27 10.14
N ASN A 525 0.69 -13.90 11.04
CA ASN A 525 2.09 -14.29 10.93
C ASN A 525 2.30 -15.81 11.03
N TRP A 526 1.40 -16.49 11.76
CA TRP A 526 1.37 -17.95 11.83
C TRP A 526 0.64 -18.59 10.65
N ASP A 527 -0.55 -18.09 10.29
CA ASP A 527 -1.36 -18.61 9.19
C ASP A 527 -1.92 -17.47 8.32
N ILE A 528 -1.34 -17.27 7.14
CA ILE A 528 -1.78 -16.25 6.18
C ILE A 528 -3.21 -16.49 5.65
N ASN A 529 -3.74 -17.71 5.78
CA ASN A 529 -5.07 -18.08 5.31
C ASN A 529 -6.14 -17.96 6.40
N LEU A 530 -5.76 -17.47 7.60
CA LEU A 530 -6.67 -17.24 8.71
C LEU A 530 -7.91 -16.44 8.29
N ASP A 531 -9.09 -16.92 8.67
CA ASP A 531 -10.31 -16.12 8.57
C ASP A 531 -10.31 -15.05 9.67
N HIS A 532 -9.69 -13.91 9.38
CA HIS A 532 -9.51 -12.81 10.33
C HIS A 532 -10.85 -12.17 10.70
N TYR A 533 -11.80 -12.13 9.77
CA TYR A 533 -13.15 -11.64 10.03
C TYR A 533 -13.86 -12.52 11.06
N GLN A 534 -13.81 -13.84 10.88
CA GLN A 534 -14.42 -14.77 11.84
C GLN A 534 -13.68 -14.77 13.19
N LEU A 535 -12.35 -14.58 13.21
CA LEU A 535 -11.58 -14.43 14.45
C LEU A 535 -12.08 -13.21 15.25
N LEU A 536 -12.12 -12.04 14.62
CA LEU A 536 -12.59 -10.80 15.24
C LEU A 536 -14.04 -10.92 15.70
N GLN A 537 -14.91 -11.51 14.87
CA GLN A 537 -16.30 -11.72 15.25
C GLN A 537 -16.43 -12.64 16.46
N ASN A 538 -15.63 -13.70 16.54
CA ASN A 538 -15.66 -14.62 17.69
C ASN A 538 -15.15 -13.97 18.97
N GLU A 539 -14.10 -13.15 18.90
CA GLU A 539 -13.63 -12.35 20.04
C GLU A 539 -14.72 -11.43 20.55
N LEU A 540 -15.37 -10.70 19.64
CA LEU A 540 -16.45 -9.79 19.98
C LEU A 540 -17.70 -10.53 20.51
N ILE A 541 -18.02 -11.73 20.00
CA ILE A 541 -19.11 -12.56 20.54
C ILE A 541 -18.81 -12.95 21.99
N ALA A 542 -17.59 -13.40 22.27
CA ALA A 542 -17.19 -13.81 23.61
C ALA A 542 -17.17 -12.64 24.60
N ARG A 543 -16.79 -11.45 24.14
CA ARG A 543 -16.59 -10.26 24.99
C ARG A 543 -17.82 -9.36 25.12
N TYR A 544 -18.69 -9.31 24.12
CA TYR A 544 -19.85 -8.39 24.05
C TYR A 544 -21.21 -9.06 23.79
N GLY A 545 -21.21 -10.36 23.52
CA GLY A 545 -22.42 -11.12 23.19
C GLY A 545 -22.74 -11.16 21.69
N THR A 546 -23.55 -12.15 21.31
CA THR A 546 -23.84 -12.50 19.91
C THR A 546 -24.56 -11.40 19.13
N GLU A 547 -25.41 -10.61 19.80
CA GLU A 547 -26.20 -9.56 19.14
C GLU A 547 -25.38 -8.30 18.88
N ALA A 548 -24.52 -7.87 19.82
CA ALA A 548 -23.71 -6.66 19.66
C ALA A 548 -22.50 -6.86 18.73
N ALA A 549 -21.89 -8.05 18.73
CA ALA A 549 -20.64 -8.31 18.02
C ALA A 549 -20.64 -7.93 16.52
N PRO A 550 -21.68 -8.24 15.72
CA PRO A 550 -21.72 -7.83 14.31
C PRO A 550 -21.78 -6.31 14.13
N HIS A 551 -22.49 -5.59 15.02
CA HIS A 551 -22.58 -4.13 14.98
C HIS A 551 -21.22 -3.47 15.31
N ILE A 552 -20.54 -3.97 16.36
CA ILE A 552 -19.19 -3.50 16.72
C ILE A 552 -18.22 -3.74 15.55
N LEU A 553 -18.20 -4.97 15.01
CA LEU A 553 -17.28 -5.30 13.92
C LEU A 553 -17.56 -4.47 12.66
N ASN A 554 -18.83 -4.24 12.32
CA ASN A 554 -19.19 -3.39 11.19
C ASN A 554 -18.71 -1.94 11.40
N ALA A 555 -18.97 -1.38 12.59
CA ALA A 555 -18.54 -0.03 12.94
C ALA A 555 -17.02 0.15 12.81
N LEU A 556 -16.24 -0.76 13.40
CA LEU A 556 -14.78 -0.74 13.37
C LEU A 556 -14.23 -0.82 11.94
N ARG A 557 -14.77 -1.73 11.13
CA ARG A 557 -14.31 -1.90 9.74
C ARG A 557 -14.65 -0.71 8.87
N VAL A 558 -15.87 -0.17 8.97
CA VAL A 558 -16.27 1.04 8.22
C VAL A 558 -15.36 2.20 8.60
N ASN A 559 -15.13 2.42 9.90
CA ASN A 559 -14.21 3.45 10.37
C ASN A 559 -12.78 3.25 9.85
N GLY A 560 -12.25 2.01 9.90
CA GLY A 560 -10.91 1.69 9.42
C GLY A 560 -10.70 2.08 7.95
N TRP A 561 -11.62 1.71 7.06
CA TRP A 561 -11.58 2.09 5.64
C TRP A 561 -11.76 3.60 5.43
N ASN A 562 -12.63 4.22 6.22
CA ASN A 562 -12.92 5.65 6.12
C ASN A 562 -11.71 6.50 6.53
N MET A 563 -11.05 6.14 7.64
CA MET A 563 -9.81 6.78 8.07
C MET A 563 -8.67 6.55 7.07
N ALA A 564 -8.53 5.35 6.52
CA ALA A 564 -7.53 5.09 5.47
C ALA A 564 -7.73 5.97 4.23
N SER A 565 -8.99 6.15 3.80
CA SER A 565 -9.35 7.08 2.74
C SER A 565 -8.97 8.52 3.10
N TYR A 566 -9.32 8.98 4.30
CA TYR A 566 -8.96 10.31 4.78
C TYR A 566 -7.44 10.52 4.81
N PHE A 567 -6.66 9.62 5.41
CA PHE A 567 -5.21 9.78 5.55
C PHE A 567 -4.43 9.64 4.23
N SER A 568 -5.05 9.10 3.18
CA SER A 568 -4.42 8.99 1.87
C SER A 568 -4.23 10.33 1.15
N ASP A 569 -5.14 11.29 1.37
CA ASP A 569 -5.17 12.58 0.67
C ASP A 569 -5.61 13.77 1.55
N TYR A 570 -5.84 13.53 2.84
CA TYR A 570 -6.42 14.46 3.81
C TYR A 570 -7.70 15.12 3.31
N ALA A 571 -8.51 14.38 2.55
CA ALA A 571 -9.72 14.87 1.91
C ALA A 571 -9.51 16.16 1.10
N GLY A 572 -8.33 16.32 0.47
CA GLY A 572 -8.01 17.50 -0.33
C GLY A 572 -7.79 18.80 0.47
N SER A 573 -7.69 18.73 1.80
CA SER A 573 -7.58 19.92 2.67
C SER A 573 -6.16 20.45 2.89
N LEU A 574 -5.17 19.98 2.12
CA LEU A 574 -3.76 20.36 2.27
C LEU A 574 -3.44 21.66 1.53
N THR A 575 -3.06 22.78 2.19
CA THR A 575 -2.32 23.89 1.52
C THR A 575 -1.48 24.84 2.40
N VAL A 576 -0.50 25.48 1.72
CA VAL A 576 0.38 26.63 2.03
C VAL A 576 1.65 26.39 2.83
N GLY A 577 1.66 25.60 3.91
CA GLY A 577 2.91 25.31 4.64
C GLY A 577 3.76 24.19 4.03
N GLY A 578 3.14 23.31 3.22
CA GLY A 578 3.72 21.99 2.93
C GLY A 578 4.13 21.25 4.21
N ALA A 579 3.49 21.56 5.34
CA ALA A 579 3.80 21.05 6.68
C ALA A 579 2.57 20.34 7.29
N TYR A 580 1.36 20.76 6.91
CA TYR A 580 0.16 19.95 7.08
C TYR A 580 0.25 18.76 6.11
N GLY A 581 0.34 17.54 6.63
CA GLY A 581 0.42 16.34 5.78
C GLY A 581 1.70 16.13 4.97
N SER A 582 2.79 16.90 5.18
CA SER A 582 4.13 16.45 4.70
C SER A 582 4.63 15.16 5.38
N GLY A 583 3.87 14.71 6.37
CA GLY A 583 4.04 13.46 7.09
C GLY A 583 3.87 12.18 6.28
N SER A 584 3.48 12.23 5.00
CA SER A 584 3.57 11.04 4.12
C SER A 584 4.75 11.09 3.14
N ALA A 585 5.56 12.15 3.15
CA ALA A 585 6.98 12.03 2.79
C ALA A 585 7.88 11.82 4.03
N GLY A 586 7.38 12.10 5.25
CA GLY A 586 8.07 11.72 6.48
C GLY A 586 7.42 12.20 7.77
N LEU A 587 6.63 11.30 8.39
CA LEU A 587 6.19 11.21 9.78
C LEU A 587 4.66 11.26 9.92
N ALA A 588 4.07 10.10 10.17
CA ALA A 588 2.64 9.88 10.36
C ALA A 588 2.03 10.90 11.37
N THR A 589 0.79 11.32 11.16
CA THR A 589 0.23 12.54 11.78
C THR A 589 -0.15 12.41 13.25
N ARG A 590 0.17 13.43 14.04
CA ARG A 590 -0.35 13.61 15.41
C ARG A 590 -1.78 14.15 15.37
N PHE A 591 -2.69 13.71 16.24
CA PHE A 591 -4.04 14.30 16.26
C PHE A 591 -4.00 15.81 16.53
N TRP A 592 -3.01 16.30 17.30
CA TRP A 592 -2.71 17.73 17.46
C TRP A 592 -2.38 18.48 16.17
N THR A 593 -1.95 17.79 15.12
CA THR A 593 -1.75 18.42 13.81
C THR A 593 -3.04 18.49 13.01
N LEU A 594 -4.10 17.77 13.40
CA LEU A 594 -5.40 17.81 12.72
C LEU A 594 -6.37 18.81 13.35
N ILE A 595 -6.04 19.34 14.52
CA ILE A 595 -6.81 20.32 15.30
C ILE A 595 -5.94 21.51 15.69
N GLY A 596 -6.55 22.59 16.17
CA GLY A 596 -5.84 23.79 16.59
C GLY A 596 -5.79 24.89 15.52
N PRO A 597 -5.33 26.10 15.87
CA PRO A 597 -5.32 27.25 14.99
C PRO A 597 -4.63 27.00 13.64
N ARG A 598 -3.46 26.35 13.65
CA ARG A 598 -2.71 26.05 12.41
C ARG A 598 -3.49 25.13 11.48
N ALA A 599 -4.18 24.12 12.02
CA ALA A 599 -4.92 23.16 11.21
C ALA A 599 -6.07 23.84 10.43
N VAL A 600 -6.82 24.72 11.10
CA VAL A 600 -7.92 25.46 10.48
C VAL A 600 -7.44 26.61 9.61
N GLU A 601 -6.30 27.22 9.95
CA GLU A 601 -5.62 28.21 9.11
C GLU A 601 -5.20 27.59 7.77
N ASP A 602 -4.51 26.45 7.81
CA ASP A 602 -4.07 25.72 6.61
C ASP A 602 -5.27 25.27 5.74
N THR A 603 -6.36 24.80 6.37
CA THR A 603 -7.59 24.44 5.68
C THR A 603 -8.21 25.66 4.97
N LEU A 604 -8.32 26.80 5.66
CA LEU A 604 -8.89 28.03 5.09
C LEU A 604 -7.95 28.71 4.08
N ALA A 605 -6.69 28.29 4.00
CA ALA A 605 -5.70 28.78 3.06
C ALA A 605 -5.80 28.14 1.66
N ILE A 606 -6.73 27.22 1.42
CA ILE A 606 -6.94 26.59 0.10
C ILE A 606 -7.09 27.67 -0.97
N PRO A 607 -6.21 27.70 -2.01
CA PRO A 607 -6.04 28.85 -2.88
C PRO A 607 -7.03 28.89 -4.05
N GLU A 608 -7.62 27.75 -4.41
CA GLU A 608 -8.38 27.57 -5.66
C GLU A 608 -9.75 26.94 -5.40
N LEU A 609 -10.78 27.37 -6.16
CA LEU A 609 -12.15 26.85 -6.04
C LEU A 609 -12.23 25.36 -6.36
N ASP A 610 -11.50 24.87 -7.36
CA ASP A 610 -11.52 23.45 -7.75
C ASP A 610 -11.00 22.55 -6.63
N ILE A 611 -9.96 22.99 -5.91
CA ILE A 611 -9.44 22.27 -4.74
C ILE A 611 -10.45 22.32 -3.58
N ALA A 612 -11.08 23.48 -3.35
CA ALA A 612 -12.11 23.62 -2.32
C ALA A 612 -13.34 22.73 -2.61
N LYS A 613 -13.80 22.67 -3.86
CA LYS A 613 -14.90 21.79 -4.31
C LYS A 613 -14.53 20.31 -4.14
N LEU A 614 -13.33 19.91 -4.57
CA LEU A 614 -12.82 18.57 -4.32
C LEU A 614 -12.84 18.24 -2.83
N ALA A 615 -12.38 19.15 -1.98
CA ALA A 615 -12.36 18.92 -0.54
C ALA A 615 -13.76 18.81 0.06
N VAL A 616 -14.73 19.62 -0.40
CA VAL A 616 -16.14 19.50 -0.04
C VAL A 616 -16.67 18.11 -0.39
N ASP A 617 -16.42 17.64 -1.62
CA ASP A 617 -16.88 16.32 -2.08
C ASP A 617 -16.24 15.20 -1.26
N ARG A 618 -14.93 15.31 -0.99
CA ARG A 618 -14.19 14.32 -0.19
C ARG A 618 -14.70 14.26 1.24
N PHE A 619 -14.87 15.37 1.95
CA PHE A 619 -15.44 15.35 3.30
C PHE A 619 -16.90 14.85 3.30
N THR A 620 -17.69 15.20 2.29
CA THR A 620 -19.07 14.68 2.14
C THR A 620 -19.07 13.15 1.98
N ALA A 621 -18.16 12.62 1.16
CA ALA A 621 -18.01 11.17 0.95
C ALA A 621 -17.54 10.44 2.22
N LEU A 622 -16.75 11.08 3.08
CA LEU A 622 -16.29 10.52 4.36
C LEU A 622 -17.36 10.56 5.47
N LEU A 623 -18.26 11.53 5.44
CA LEU A 623 -19.24 11.75 6.51
C LEU A 623 -20.26 10.63 6.63
N ALA A 624 -20.85 10.17 5.52
CA ALA A 624 -21.90 9.14 5.57
C ALA A 624 -21.40 7.80 6.13
N PRO A 625 -20.24 7.24 5.69
CA PRO A 625 -19.65 6.07 6.32
C PRO A 625 -19.28 6.30 7.79
N GLN A 626 -18.74 7.47 8.14
CA GLN A 626 -18.40 7.74 9.54
C GLN A 626 -19.64 7.78 10.44
N GLN A 627 -20.72 8.39 9.96
CA GLN A 627 -21.98 8.44 10.67
C GLN A 627 -22.61 7.05 10.80
N GLN A 628 -22.45 6.19 9.79
CA GLN A 628 -22.82 4.78 9.89
C GLN A 628 -22.03 4.09 11.00
N ALA A 629 -20.70 4.22 11.03
CA ALA A 629 -19.88 3.62 12.08
C ALA A 629 -20.30 4.09 13.49
N ALA A 630 -20.52 5.39 13.67
CA ALA A 630 -21.00 5.95 14.94
C ALA A 630 -22.40 5.41 15.35
N ASN A 631 -23.31 5.25 14.39
CA ASN A 631 -24.64 4.70 14.67
C ASN A 631 -24.59 3.22 15.06
N GLU A 632 -23.78 2.43 14.35
CA GLU A 632 -23.59 0.99 14.60
C GLU A 632 -22.98 0.75 15.98
N ILE A 633 -21.94 1.50 16.36
CA ILE A 633 -21.31 1.34 17.68
C ILE A 633 -22.25 1.78 18.82
N ARG A 634 -23.08 2.81 18.59
CA ARG A 634 -24.09 3.23 19.56
C ARG A 634 -25.15 2.15 19.75
N VAL A 635 -25.67 1.56 18.67
CA VAL A 635 -26.61 0.43 18.75
C VAL A 635 -25.98 -0.72 19.52
N ALA A 636 -24.73 -1.07 19.22
CA ALA A 636 -24.01 -2.09 19.96
C ALA A 636 -23.92 -1.77 21.46
N SER A 637 -23.60 -0.53 21.83
CA SER A 637 -23.50 -0.11 23.24
C SER A 637 -24.80 -0.24 24.03
N GLU A 638 -25.95 -0.18 23.36
CA GLU A 638 -27.28 -0.31 23.99
C GLU A 638 -27.68 -1.78 24.22
N ILE A 639 -27.15 -2.70 23.43
CA ILE A 639 -27.54 -4.12 23.44
C ILE A 639 -26.42 -5.07 23.90
N ALA A 640 -25.20 -4.56 24.06
CA ALA A 640 -24.06 -5.38 24.46
C ALA A 640 -24.26 -6.00 25.84
N GLU A 641 -23.69 -7.20 25.99
CA GLU A 641 -23.54 -7.90 27.27
C GLU A 641 -22.04 -8.02 27.56
N PRO A 642 -21.37 -6.95 28.04
CA PRO A 642 -19.93 -6.97 28.26
C PRO A 642 -19.56 -8.05 29.27
N PHE A 643 -18.51 -8.81 28.97
CA PHE A 643 -18.02 -9.88 29.82
C PHE A 643 -17.49 -9.36 31.17
N ASP A 644 -16.86 -8.18 31.16
CA ASP A 644 -16.28 -7.51 32.33
C ASP A 644 -16.33 -5.97 32.21
N LEU A 645 -15.72 -5.31 33.21
CA LEU A 645 -15.69 -3.84 33.28
C LEU A 645 -14.84 -3.24 32.16
N GLU A 646 -13.68 -3.82 31.87
CA GLU A 646 -12.78 -3.38 30.80
C GLU A 646 -13.50 -3.38 29.45
N ALA A 647 -14.22 -4.46 29.12
CA ALA A 647 -15.06 -4.51 27.92
C ALA A 647 -16.08 -3.36 27.88
N THR A 648 -16.70 -3.02 29.02
CA THR A 648 -17.68 -1.91 29.10
C THR A 648 -17.01 -0.55 28.84
N GLU A 649 -15.78 -0.36 29.30
CA GLU A 649 -14.98 0.87 29.13
C GLU A 649 -14.50 0.98 27.67
N ASP A 650 -13.94 -0.11 27.11
CA ASP A 650 -13.50 -0.18 25.70
C ASP A 650 -14.61 0.20 24.71
N LEU A 651 -15.84 -0.29 24.95
CA LEU A 651 -16.99 0.00 24.09
C LEU A 651 -17.46 1.46 24.24
N ARG A 652 -17.33 2.04 25.43
CA ARG A 652 -17.66 3.45 25.66
C ARG A 652 -16.66 4.37 24.96
N ASP A 653 -15.38 4.06 25.05
CA ASP A 653 -14.32 4.77 24.34
C ASP A 653 -14.53 4.69 22.83
N ALA A 654 -14.91 3.51 22.31
CA ALA A 654 -15.26 3.35 20.90
C ALA A 654 -16.43 4.26 20.47
N VAL A 655 -17.48 4.41 21.28
CA VAL A 655 -18.59 5.33 20.99
C VAL A 655 -18.07 6.78 20.91
N HIS A 656 -17.33 7.23 21.92
CA HIS A 656 -16.79 8.59 21.95
C HIS A 656 -15.85 8.87 20.77
N LEU A 657 -15.00 7.91 20.43
CA LEU A 657 -14.07 8.01 19.31
C LEU A 657 -14.80 8.15 17.96
N MET A 658 -15.80 7.31 17.69
CA MET A 658 -16.54 7.37 16.43
C MET A 658 -17.28 8.70 16.26
N GLU A 659 -17.92 9.18 17.33
CA GLU A 659 -18.63 10.47 17.34
C GLU A 659 -17.67 11.66 17.19
N LEU A 660 -16.50 11.60 17.82
CA LEU A 660 -15.44 12.60 17.66
C LEU A 660 -15.03 12.75 16.19
N TRP A 661 -14.83 11.65 15.47
CA TRP A 661 -14.46 11.68 14.06
C TRP A 661 -15.59 12.25 13.16
N VAL A 662 -16.86 11.93 13.45
CA VAL A 662 -18.00 12.57 12.77
C VAL A 662 -17.94 14.09 12.92
N LEU A 663 -17.77 14.58 14.15
CA LEU A 663 -17.74 16.00 14.45
C LEU A 663 -16.53 16.71 13.83
N LEU A 664 -15.37 16.04 13.77
CA LEU A 664 -14.20 16.58 13.10
C LEU A 664 -14.47 16.76 11.61
N PHE A 665 -14.99 15.73 10.92
CA PHE A 665 -15.31 15.82 9.50
C PHE A 665 -16.40 16.86 9.22
N GLU A 666 -17.41 16.99 10.07
CA GLU A 666 -18.41 18.05 9.95
C GLU A 666 -17.78 19.43 10.08
N SER A 667 -16.90 19.63 11.08
CA SER A 667 -16.18 20.90 11.26
C SER A 667 -15.38 21.27 10.01
N ARG A 668 -14.55 20.34 9.50
CA ARG A 668 -13.71 20.58 8.32
C ARG A 668 -14.52 20.76 7.05
N ALA A 669 -15.60 19.99 6.86
CA ALA A 669 -16.55 20.18 5.76
C ALA A 669 -17.09 21.62 5.73
N LYS A 670 -17.51 22.17 6.88
CA LYS A 670 -18.00 23.56 6.93
C LYS A 670 -16.92 24.59 6.59
N LEU A 671 -15.66 24.35 6.95
CA LEU A 671 -14.57 25.26 6.57
C LEU A 671 -14.36 25.27 5.06
N VAL A 672 -14.30 24.11 4.40
CA VAL A 672 -14.10 24.04 2.94
C VAL A 672 -15.33 24.51 2.15
N GLU A 673 -16.55 24.28 2.67
CA GLU A 673 -17.78 24.87 2.14
C GLU A 673 -17.74 26.41 2.21
N ALA A 674 -17.19 26.98 3.29
CA ALA A 674 -17.03 28.44 3.43
C ALA A 674 -16.08 29.03 2.38
N ILE A 675 -15.02 28.30 2.02
CA ILE A 675 -14.06 28.69 0.98
C ILE A 675 -14.76 28.67 -0.39
N ALA A 676 -15.48 27.60 -0.71
CA ALA A 676 -16.22 27.49 -1.97
C ALA A 676 -17.25 28.63 -2.15
N LEU A 677 -18.00 28.94 -1.09
CA LEU A 677 -18.94 30.07 -1.07
C LEU A 677 -18.24 31.43 -1.27
N GLY A 678 -16.96 31.54 -0.88
CA GLY A 678 -16.13 32.74 -1.06
C GLY A 678 -15.95 33.20 -2.51
N TYR A 679 -16.20 32.32 -3.48
CA TYR A 679 -16.17 32.63 -4.91
C TYR A 679 -17.55 33.02 -5.48
N GLU A 680 -18.63 32.91 -4.71
CA GLU A 680 -20.01 33.13 -5.14
C GLU A 680 -20.62 34.44 -4.62
N PRO A 681 -21.26 35.26 -5.47
CA PRO A 681 -21.66 36.63 -5.10
C PRO A 681 -22.79 36.62 -4.08
N GLY A 682 -22.66 37.47 -3.06
CA GLY A 682 -23.71 37.68 -2.04
C GLY A 682 -23.79 36.59 -0.97
N THR A 683 -22.77 35.75 -0.80
CA THR A 683 -22.75 34.64 0.17
C THR A 683 -22.19 35.01 1.55
N GLU A 684 -22.03 36.30 1.88
CA GLU A 684 -21.36 36.74 3.11
C GLU A 684 -21.94 36.14 4.39
N GLU A 685 -23.28 36.12 4.48
CA GLU A 685 -23.99 35.54 5.62
C GLU A 685 -23.85 34.01 5.65
N ALA A 686 -23.79 33.36 4.48
CA ALA A 686 -23.60 31.92 4.36
C ALA A 686 -22.19 31.51 4.79
N ILE A 687 -21.15 32.22 4.34
CA ILE A 687 -19.75 32.01 4.78
C ILE A 687 -19.66 32.12 6.31
N ARG A 688 -20.23 33.19 6.89
CA ARG A 688 -20.25 33.37 8.35
C ARG A 688 -20.99 32.23 9.06
N ALA A 689 -22.11 31.78 8.50
CA ALA A 689 -22.88 30.67 9.06
C ALA A 689 -22.05 29.37 9.05
N LYS A 690 -21.33 29.07 7.96
CA LYS A 690 -20.44 27.91 7.87
C LYS A 690 -19.32 27.94 8.90
N ILE A 691 -18.62 29.07 9.05
CA ILE A 691 -17.59 29.23 10.10
C ILE A 691 -18.18 29.06 11.49
N THR A 692 -19.39 29.59 11.72
CA THR A 692 -20.10 29.43 13.01
C THR A 692 -20.42 27.95 13.28
N SER A 693 -20.89 27.21 12.28
CA SER A 693 -21.13 25.77 12.39
C SER A 693 -19.83 25.00 12.69
N ALA A 694 -18.73 25.32 12.00
CA ALA A 694 -17.42 24.71 12.27
C ALA A 694 -17.01 24.91 13.74
N ILE A 695 -17.18 26.12 14.29
CA ILE A 695 -16.92 26.43 15.70
C ILE A 695 -17.75 25.55 16.64
N GLU A 696 -19.05 25.40 16.39
CA GLU A 696 -19.93 24.59 17.24
C GLU A 696 -19.59 23.09 17.17
N PHE A 697 -19.17 22.58 16.01
CA PHE A 697 -18.65 21.21 15.90
C PHE A 697 -17.34 21.06 16.67
N SER A 698 -16.39 21.99 16.54
CA SER A 698 -15.12 21.93 17.28
C SER A 698 -15.31 22.01 18.81
N LYS A 699 -16.32 22.77 19.29
CA LYS A 699 -16.74 22.73 20.70
C LYS A 699 -17.35 21.39 21.09
N SER A 700 -18.16 20.81 20.20
CA SER A 700 -18.86 19.54 20.44
C SER A 700 -17.92 18.34 20.48
N ILE A 701 -16.70 18.44 19.96
CA ILE A 701 -15.66 17.41 20.12
C ILE A 701 -15.21 17.28 21.58
N GLN A 702 -15.19 18.39 22.34
CA GLN A 702 -14.58 18.42 23.68
C GLN A 702 -15.21 17.45 24.70
N PRO A 703 -16.54 17.27 24.78
CA PRO A 703 -17.15 16.24 25.61
C PRO A 703 -16.72 14.81 25.27
N HIS A 704 -16.51 14.48 23.99
CA HIS A 704 -16.05 13.15 23.60
C HIS A 704 -14.60 12.91 24.02
N ILE A 705 -13.72 13.91 23.89
CA ILE A 705 -12.34 13.82 24.42
C ILE A 705 -12.34 13.55 25.93
N LYS A 706 -13.23 14.20 26.70
CA LYS A 706 -13.36 13.96 28.15
C LYS A 706 -14.01 12.62 28.49
N GLY A 707 -14.73 12.03 27.54
CA GLY A 707 -15.43 10.76 27.69
C GLY A 707 -14.54 9.55 27.41
N ILE A 708 -13.45 9.74 26.67
CA ILE A 708 -12.43 8.70 26.45
C ILE A 708 -11.68 8.47 27.76
N GLU A 709 -11.64 7.23 28.22
CA GLU A 709 -11.01 6.82 29.48
C GLU A 709 -9.56 6.38 29.29
N GLU A 710 -9.20 5.79 28.14
CA GLU A 710 -7.85 5.32 27.85
C GLU A 710 -7.35 5.83 26.49
N PHE A 711 -6.48 6.84 26.52
CA PHE A 711 -5.72 7.27 25.35
C PHE A 711 -4.48 6.42 25.15
N ILE A 712 -4.05 6.28 23.89
CA ILE A 712 -2.75 5.68 23.59
C ILE A 712 -1.64 6.52 24.22
N PRO A 713 -0.70 5.90 24.96
CA PRO A 713 0.40 6.60 25.59
C PRO A 713 1.45 7.05 24.57
N LEU A 714 1.46 8.34 24.24
CA LEU A 714 2.45 8.94 23.34
C LEU A 714 3.66 9.48 24.11
N PHE A 715 4.86 8.99 23.80
CA PHE A 715 6.13 9.52 24.35
C PHE A 715 6.14 9.69 25.89
N GLY A 716 5.42 8.83 26.61
CA GLY A 716 5.30 8.89 28.07
C GLY A 716 4.33 9.96 28.60
N TYR A 717 3.46 10.53 27.76
CA TYR A 717 2.40 11.43 28.19
C TYR A 717 1.35 10.67 28.99
N SER A 718 0.91 11.24 30.10
CA SER A 718 -0.19 10.69 30.88
C SER A 718 -1.53 10.99 30.21
N HIS A 719 -2.56 10.19 30.48
CA HIS A 719 -3.96 10.46 30.11
C HIS A 719 -4.32 11.94 30.30
N ARG A 720 -4.07 12.47 31.51
CA ARG A 720 -4.39 13.86 31.87
C ARG A 720 -3.64 14.88 31.00
N THR A 721 -2.42 14.56 30.62
CA THR A 721 -1.62 15.42 29.73
C THR A 721 -2.24 15.45 28.34
N ILE A 722 -2.56 14.27 27.79
CA ILE A 722 -3.18 14.15 26.47
C ILE A 722 -4.53 14.89 26.44
N GLU A 723 -5.43 14.58 27.37
CA GLU A 723 -6.74 15.23 27.47
C GLU A 723 -6.61 16.76 27.56
N ALA A 724 -5.75 17.25 28.47
CA ALA A 724 -5.57 18.69 28.67
C ALA A 724 -5.02 19.40 27.43
N GLU A 725 -4.04 18.82 26.74
CA GLU A 725 -3.46 19.44 25.54
C GLU A 725 -4.43 19.43 24.35
N LEU A 726 -5.17 18.35 24.14
CA LEU A 726 -6.18 18.28 23.07
C LEU A 726 -7.31 19.30 23.31
N LEU A 727 -7.77 19.41 24.55
CA LEU A 727 -8.76 20.42 24.94
C LEU A 727 -8.21 21.85 24.78
N SER A 728 -6.92 22.08 25.10
CA SER A 728 -6.28 23.38 24.88
C SER A 728 -6.26 23.74 23.40
N ALA A 729 -5.82 22.82 22.54
CA ALA A 729 -5.74 23.02 21.09
C ALA A 729 -7.12 23.35 20.48
N LEU A 730 -8.19 22.65 20.90
CA LEU A 730 -9.55 22.96 20.42
C LEU A 730 -10.08 24.30 20.93
N ASN A 731 -9.76 24.69 22.17
CA ASN A 731 -10.15 26.00 22.68
C ASN A 731 -9.43 27.13 21.93
N GLU A 732 -8.16 26.94 21.60
CA GLU A 732 -7.39 27.85 20.75
C GLU A 732 -7.95 27.91 19.33
N GLU A 733 -8.30 26.76 18.73
CA GLU A 733 -8.98 26.67 17.42
C GLU A 733 -10.28 27.48 17.40
N VAL A 734 -11.14 27.28 18.40
CA VAL A 734 -12.41 27.98 18.55
C VAL A 734 -12.19 29.49 18.71
N ALA A 735 -11.22 29.91 19.53
CA ALA A 735 -10.90 31.32 19.71
C ALA A 735 -10.39 31.95 18.41
N TRP A 736 -9.51 31.24 17.69
CA TRP A 736 -8.95 31.70 16.42
C TRP A 736 -10.04 31.85 15.36
N LEU A 737 -10.87 30.83 15.14
CA LEU A 737 -12.00 30.86 14.19
C LEU A 737 -13.01 31.96 14.53
N THR A 738 -13.25 32.22 15.83
CA THR A 738 -14.13 33.31 16.27
C THR A 738 -13.59 34.69 15.88
N SER A 739 -12.25 34.83 15.87
CA SER A 739 -11.56 36.07 15.50
C SER A 739 -11.24 36.17 14.00
N PHE A 740 -11.42 35.10 13.24
CA PHE A 740 -11.07 35.02 11.83
C PHE A 740 -11.91 35.99 10.99
N ASP A 741 -11.25 36.81 10.19
CA ASP A 741 -11.93 37.73 9.28
C ASP A 741 -12.43 36.97 8.06
N TYR A 742 -13.67 36.51 8.11
CA TYR A 742 -14.33 35.78 7.02
C TYR A 742 -14.28 36.50 5.67
N LYS A 743 -14.11 37.83 5.66
CA LYS A 743 -13.98 38.61 4.42
C LYS A 743 -12.75 38.24 3.61
N THR A 744 -11.71 37.69 4.25
CA THR A 744 -10.52 37.18 3.56
C THR A 744 -10.83 35.99 2.64
N LEU A 745 -11.97 35.32 2.83
CA LEU A 745 -12.45 34.26 1.94
C LEU A 745 -13.23 34.80 0.73
N GLN A 746 -13.63 36.07 0.73
CA GLN A 746 -14.32 36.69 -0.39
C GLN A 746 -13.33 36.95 -1.53
N ARG A 747 -13.24 35.99 -2.46
CA ARG A 747 -12.32 36.02 -3.60
C ARG A 747 -13.05 36.32 -4.90
N HIS A 748 -14.09 37.14 -4.81
CA HIS A 748 -14.90 37.55 -5.96
C HIS A 748 -14.04 37.99 -7.13
N ASP A 749 -14.00 37.16 -8.15
CA ASP A 749 -13.53 37.54 -9.47
C ASP A 749 -14.77 37.85 -10.32
N GLU A 750 -14.87 39.06 -10.87
CA GLU A 750 -16.02 39.49 -11.69
C GLU A 750 -16.16 38.66 -13.00
N GLY A 751 -15.22 37.74 -13.27
CA GLY A 751 -15.25 36.79 -14.38
C GLY A 751 -15.80 35.39 -14.07
N PHE A 752 -16.21 35.07 -12.84
CA PHE A 752 -16.68 33.71 -12.50
C PHE A 752 -18.19 33.52 -12.78
N SER A 753 -18.52 32.65 -13.74
CA SER A 753 -19.90 32.22 -14.05
C SER A 753 -20.12 30.76 -13.61
N PRO A 754 -21.17 30.44 -12.83
CA PRO A 754 -21.55 29.05 -12.50
C PRO A 754 -21.88 28.18 -13.71
N GLU A 755 -22.19 28.81 -14.85
CA GLU A 755 -22.55 28.15 -16.12
C GLU A 755 -21.37 27.39 -16.78
N GLU A 756 -20.15 27.49 -16.23
CA GLU A 756 -18.96 26.79 -16.73
C GLU A 756 -18.56 25.56 -15.90
N THR A 757 -19.41 25.08 -14.97
CA THR A 757 -19.10 23.84 -14.23
C THR A 757 -19.09 22.66 -15.20
N PRO A 758 -17.94 22.01 -15.46
CA PRO A 758 -17.89 20.91 -16.41
C PRO A 758 -18.64 19.70 -15.85
N PHE A 759 -19.45 19.05 -16.69
CA PHE A 759 -20.06 17.76 -16.36
C PHE A 759 -18.98 16.69 -16.18
N ARG A 760 -18.89 16.11 -14.98
CA ARG A 760 -17.86 15.18 -14.52
C ARG A 760 -18.51 14.02 -13.78
N ILE A 761 -17.86 12.86 -13.85
CA ILE A 761 -18.22 11.64 -13.09
C ILE A 761 -16.99 11.14 -12.31
N TRP A 762 -17.15 10.78 -11.05
CA TRP A 762 -16.07 10.21 -10.20
C TRP A 762 -16.60 9.19 -9.19
N ASP A 763 -15.70 8.61 -8.38
CA ASP A 763 -15.98 7.57 -7.37
C ASP A 763 -16.84 6.41 -7.90
N VAL A 764 -16.49 5.95 -9.10
CA VAL A 764 -17.16 4.84 -9.76
C VAL A 764 -16.74 3.52 -9.11
N HIS A 765 -17.59 2.96 -8.27
CA HIS A 765 -17.36 1.71 -7.56
C HIS A 765 -18.49 0.71 -7.78
N ASN A 766 -18.30 -0.52 -7.30
CA ASN A 766 -19.36 -1.49 -7.17
C ASN A 766 -19.22 -2.26 -5.84
N TYR A 767 -20.33 -2.55 -5.17
CA TYR A 767 -20.34 -3.33 -3.92
C TYR A 767 -21.47 -4.37 -3.92
N PRO A 768 -21.21 -5.64 -3.55
CA PRO A 768 -19.92 -6.22 -3.19
C PRO A 768 -18.93 -6.32 -4.38
N ASN A 769 -17.63 -6.21 -4.11
CA ASN A 769 -16.54 -6.44 -5.05
C ASN A 769 -15.40 -7.24 -4.36
N PRO A 770 -15.13 -8.50 -4.76
CA PRO A 770 -15.70 -9.21 -5.91
C PRO A 770 -17.19 -9.55 -5.72
N LEU A 771 -17.99 -9.37 -6.78
CA LEU A 771 -19.41 -9.68 -6.78
C LEU A 771 -19.66 -11.19 -6.99
N LYS A 772 -20.70 -11.75 -6.36
CA LYS A 772 -21.06 -13.18 -6.47
C LYS A 772 -22.40 -13.43 -7.17
N GLU A 773 -23.44 -12.69 -6.78
CA GLU A 773 -24.81 -12.84 -7.34
C GLU A 773 -25.43 -11.52 -7.77
N GLU A 774 -25.07 -10.41 -7.14
CA GLU A 774 -25.52 -9.05 -7.47
C GLU A 774 -24.45 -8.03 -7.06
N THR A 775 -24.54 -6.81 -7.58
CA THR A 775 -23.68 -5.69 -7.19
C THR A 775 -24.44 -4.38 -7.39
N THR A 776 -24.14 -3.38 -6.56
CA THR A 776 -24.63 -2.01 -6.74
C THR A 776 -23.50 -1.15 -7.24
N PHE A 777 -23.66 -0.54 -8.41
CA PHE A 777 -22.74 0.48 -8.91
C PHE A 777 -23.01 1.79 -8.20
N THR A 778 -21.95 2.51 -7.84
CA THR A 778 -22.03 3.85 -7.24
C THR A 778 -21.19 4.80 -8.07
N TYR A 779 -21.62 6.06 -8.19
CA TYR A 779 -20.89 7.11 -8.90
C TYR A 779 -21.40 8.50 -8.51
N GLN A 780 -20.55 9.51 -8.66
CA GLN A 780 -20.87 10.90 -8.38
C GLN A 780 -20.98 11.69 -9.69
N LEU A 781 -21.89 12.64 -9.78
CA LEU A 781 -22.03 13.55 -10.92
C LEU A 781 -21.89 15.02 -10.48
N SER A 782 -21.17 15.84 -11.24
CA SER A 782 -21.03 17.26 -10.91
C SER A 782 -22.26 18.12 -11.23
N LEU A 783 -23.19 17.58 -12.03
CA LEU A 783 -24.48 18.19 -12.38
C LEU A 783 -25.50 17.06 -12.61
N ASP A 784 -26.78 17.39 -12.69
CA ASP A 784 -27.81 16.46 -13.18
C ASP A 784 -27.47 15.99 -14.60
N ALA A 785 -27.63 14.69 -14.86
CA ALA A 785 -27.49 14.07 -16.16
C ALA A 785 -28.85 13.75 -16.77
N ASP A 786 -29.05 14.13 -18.03
CA ASP A 786 -30.27 13.79 -18.78
C ASP A 786 -30.49 12.27 -18.90
N GLU A 787 -29.41 11.48 -18.99
CA GLU A 787 -29.45 10.02 -19.03
C GLU A 787 -28.16 9.43 -18.46
N VAL A 788 -28.30 8.40 -17.60
CA VAL A 788 -27.18 7.52 -17.22
C VAL A 788 -27.48 6.10 -17.66
N SER A 789 -26.49 5.48 -18.31
CA SER A 789 -26.49 4.07 -18.65
C SER A 789 -25.18 3.41 -18.27
N ILE A 790 -25.25 2.18 -17.77
CA ILE A 790 -24.10 1.39 -17.31
C ILE A 790 -23.94 0.20 -18.25
N THR A 791 -22.85 0.16 -19.02
CA THR A 791 -22.54 -0.96 -19.91
C THR A 791 -21.50 -1.87 -19.27
N ILE A 792 -21.84 -3.14 -19.14
CA ILE A 792 -21.01 -4.14 -18.47
C ILE A 792 -20.38 -5.05 -19.51
N TYR A 793 -19.10 -5.38 -19.32
CA TYR A 793 -18.33 -6.24 -20.21
C TYR A 793 -17.75 -7.44 -19.46
N ALA A 794 -17.68 -8.59 -20.13
CA ALA A 794 -16.88 -9.72 -19.69
C ALA A 794 -15.38 -9.42 -19.89
N THR A 795 -14.50 -10.19 -19.24
CA THR A 795 -13.03 -10.07 -19.38
C THR A 795 -12.53 -10.28 -20.81
N SER A 796 -13.34 -10.90 -21.69
CA SER A 796 -13.07 -11.02 -23.13
C SER A 796 -13.46 -9.78 -23.96
N GLY A 797 -14.02 -8.74 -23.33
CA GLY A 797 -14.53 -7.54 -24.00
C GLY A 797 -15.93 -7.69 -24.60
N ARG A 798 -16.59 -8.84 -24.40
CA ARG A 798 -17.99 -9.08 -24.79
C ARG A 798 -18.92 -8.27 -23.88
N VAL A 799 -19.84 -7.49 -24.44
CA VAL A 799 -20.90 -6.83 -23.66
C VAL A 799 -21.76 -7.90 -22.99
N VAL A 800 -21.87 -7.80 -21.67
CA VAL A 800 -22.66 -8.66 -20.80
C VAL A 800 -24.06 -8.08 -20.68
N ASN A 801 -24.20 -6.80 -20.32
CA ASN A 801 -25.50 -6.16 -20.15
C ASN A 801 -25.39 -4.63 -20.33
N VAL A 802 -26.50 -3.95 -20.62
CA VAL A 802 -26.61 -2.48 -20.66
C VAL A 802 -27.77 -2.07 -19.75
N LEU A 803 -27.45 -1.55 -18.59
CA LEU A 803 -28.42 -1.05 -17.62
C LEU A 803 -28.80 0.38 -18.00
N LYS A 804 -30.06 0.60 -18.35
CA LYS A 804 -30.59 1.91 -18.75
C LYS A 804 -31.43 2.51 -17.63
N GLY A 805 -31.48 3.84 -17.57
CA GLY A 805 -32.27 4.57 -16.59
C GLY A 805 -31.62 4.59 -15.20
N ALA A 806 -30.30 4.62 -15.14
CA ALA A 806 -29.58 4.82 -13.90
C ALA A 806 -29.72 6.27 -13.42
N SER A 807 -29.63 6.48 -12.10
CA SER A 807 -29.86 7.77 -11.47
C SER A 807 -28.86 8.81 -11.95
N GLY A 808 -29.35 9.91 -12.51
CA GLY A 808 -28.55 11.00 -13.05
C GLY A 808 -28.66 12.27 -12.22
N ASN A 809 -28.68 12.18 -10.91
CA ASN A 809 -28.80 13.38 -10.07
C ASN A 809 -27.41 13.97 -9.82
N GLU A 810 -27.30 15.29 -9.66
CA GLU A 810 -26.10 15.93 -9.11
C GLU A 810 -25.73 15.30 -7.75
N GLY A 811 -24.45 15.01 -7.55
CA GLY A 811 -23.95 14.28 -6.39
C GLY A 811 -24.06 12.76 -6.52
N TYR A 812 -24.35 12.08 -5.41
CA TYR A 812 -24.22 10.62 -5.31
C TYR A 812 -25.37 9.89 -5.99
N ASN A 813 -25.03 8.87 -6.78
CA ASN A 813 -25.96 8.00 -7.47
C ASN A 813 -25.57 6.53 -7.27
N GLU A 814 -26.58 5.67 -7.26
CA GLU A 814 -26.40 4.22 -7.19
C GLU A 814 -27.37 3.47 -8.10
N PHE A 815 -26.94 2.31 -8.60
CA PHE A 815 -27.76 1.46 -9.46
C PHE A 815 -27.43 -0.02 -9.30
N MET A 816 -28.44 -0.82 -8.96
CA MET A 816 -28.30 -2.26 -8.71
C MET A 816 -28.27 -3.07 -10.02
N TRP A 817 -27.39 -4.09 -10.06
CA TRP A 817 -27.31 -5.09 -11.11
C TRP A 817 -27.37 -6.51 -10.54
N ASP A 818 -28.19 -7.36 -11.15
CA ASP A 818 -28.42 -8.77 -10.78
C ASP A 818 -27.37 -9.76 -11.33
N ALA A 819 -26.25 -9.24 -11.84
CA ALA A 819 -25.14 -10.01 -12.41
C ALA A 819 -25.49 -10.93 -13.60
N ARG A 820 -26.62 -10.71 -14.32
CA ARG A 820 -27.03 -11.52 -15.49
C ARG A 820 -26.71 -10.86 -16.83
N ASP A 821 -26.41 -11.69 -17.83
CA ASP A 821 -26.25 -11.30 -19.24
C ASP A 821 -27.59 -10.80 -19.85
N ALA A 822 -27.52 -9.88 -20.81
CA ALA A 822 -28.65 -9.42 -21.62
C ALA A 822 -28.98 -10.44 -22.73
N ASP A 823 -30.27 -10.65 -22.99
CA ASP A 823 -30.77 -11.69 -23.92
C ASP A 823 -30.60 -11.37 -25.43
N GLU A 824 -29.98 -10.24 -25.84
CA GLU A 824 -29.92 -9.81 -27.26
C GLU A 824 -28.49 -9.73 -27.88
N PRO A 825 -28.32 -10.10 -29.17
CA PRO A 825 -27.02 -10.03 -29.86
C PRO A 825 -26.62 -8.58 -30.24
N PRO A 826 -25.31 -8.28 -30.35
CA PRO A 826 -24.82 -6.92 -30.58
C PRO A 826 -25.15 -6.38 -31.98
N PRO A 827 -25.23 -5.04 -32.14
CA PRO A 827 -25.53 -4.40 -33.42
C PRO A 827 -24.41 -4.59 -34.48
N PRO A 828 -24.72 -4.45 -35.78
CA PRO A 828 -23.73 -4.55 -36.87
C PRO A 828 -22.76 -3.36 -36.92
N LEU A 829 -21.54 -3.58 -37.43
CA LEU A 829 -20.48 -2.56 -37.57
C LEU A 829 -20.75 -1.58 -38.72
N ILE A 830 -20.31 -0.32 -38.55
CA ILE A 830 -20.45 0.76 -39.55
C ILE A 830 -19.07 1.20 -40.05
N ASN A 831 -18.90 1.44 -41.36
CA ASN A 831 -17.69 2.05 -41.93
C ASN A 831 -17.71 3.57 -41.75
N PHE A 832 -16.89 4.09 -40.83
CA PHE A 832 -16.81 5.51 -40.53
C PHE A 832 -15.80 6.28 -41.39
N ALA A 833 -14.95 5.61 -42.16
CA ALA A 833 -14.00 6.29 -43.04
C ALA A 833 -14.63 6.80 -44.33
N LEU A 834 -15.86 6.41 -44.63
CA LEU A 834 -16.53 6.77 -45.87
C LEU A 834 -16.96 8.25 -45.88
N GLY A 835 -16.62 8.99 -46.93
CA GLY A 835 -16.88 10.42 -47.08
C GLY A 835 -18.37 10.76 -47.01
N ARG A 836 -19.25 9.91 -47.55
CA ARG A 836 -20.72 10.07 -47.40
C ARG A 836 -21.20 9.93 -45.95
N ASN A 837 -20.40 9.31 -45.08
CA ASN A 837 -20.66 9.24 -43.64
C ASN A 837 -20.02 10.40 -42.86
N GLY A 838 -19.42 11.38 -43.56
CA GLY A 838 -18.87 12.61 -42.99
C GLY A 838 -17.36 12.58 -42.74
N ALA A 839 -16.64 11.55 -43.19
CA ALA A 839 -15.19 11.51 -43.10
C ALA A 839 -14.52 12.51 -44.06
N THR A 840 -13.32 12.96 -43.71
CA THR A 840 -12.46 13.78 -44.58
C THR A 840 -11.07 13.16 -44.65
N ALA A 841 -10.36 13.34 -45.76
CA ALA A 841 -9.02 12.81 -45.95
C ALA A 841 -8.01 13.91 -46.28
N ASP A 842 -6.77 13.74 -45.82
CA ASP A 842 -5.65 14.64 -46.04
C ASP A 842 -4.36 13.84 -46.24
N ALA A 843 -3.44 14.33 -47.06
CA ALA A 843 -2.16 13.69 -47.31
C ALA A 843 -1.00 14.67 -47.24
N SER A 844 0.16 14.21 -46.74
CA SER A 844 1.38 15.02 -46.73
C SER A 844 2.00 15.21 -48.12
N GLN A 845 1.61 14.38 -49.09
CA GLN A 845 1.95 14.52 -50.50
C GLN A 845 0.94 13.74 -51.33
N SER A 846 0.61 14.24 -52.52
CA SER A 846 -0.11 13.50 -53.54
C SER A 846 0.61 13.60 -54.88
N VAL A 847 0.65 12.51 -55.65
CA VAL A 847 1.00 12.57 -57.07
C VAL A 847 -0.13 13.25 -57.86
N PRO A 848 0.15 13.85 -59.03
CA PRO A 848 -0.87 14.58 -59.78
C PRO A 848 -2.12 13.74 -60.04
N ASN A 849 -3.30 14.35 -59.88
CA ASN A 849 -4.63 13.75 -60.09
C ASN A 849 -5.05 12.61 -59.13
N HIS A 850 -4.23 12.21 -58.16
CA HIS A 850 -4.57 11.16 -57.18
C HIS A 850 -4.64 11.72 -55.76
N ARG A 851 -5.78 12.32 -55.43
CA ARG A 851 -5.95 13.13 -54.21
C ARG A 851 -6.27 12.26 -52.99
N ALA A 852 -6.14 12.84 -51.81
CA ALA A 852 -6.40 12.12 -50.56
C ALA A 852 -7.88 11.71 -50.43
N GLU A 853 -8.80 12.52 -50.95
CA GLU A 853 -10.24 12.29 -50.83
C GLU A 853 -10.74 11.06 -51.61
N GLU A 854 -9.95 10.58 -52.57
CA GLU A 854 -10.29 9.41 -53.38
C GLU A 854 -10.18 8.08 -52.61
N ILE A 855 -9.67 8.07 -51.37
CA ILE A 855 -9.60 6.83 -50.55
C ILE A 855 -10.78 6.65 -49.59
N ILE A 856 -11.75 7.56 -49.65
CA ILE A 856 -12.93 7.58 -48.78
C ILE A 856 -14.24 7.65 -49.54
N ASP A 857 -14.22 7.61 -50.87
CA ASP A 857 -15.44 7.73 -51.68
C ASP A 857 -16.21 6.40 -51.79
N GLY A 858 -15.57 5.29 -51.38
CA GLY A 858 -16.11 3.94 -51.46
C GLY A 858 -15.80 3.23 -52.78
N ASP A 859 -15.02 3.84 -53.67
CA ASP A 859 -14.59 3.21 -54.91
C ASP A 859 -13.38 2.30 -54.65
N THR A 860 -13.63 1.00 -54.72
CA THR A 860 -12.58 -0.02 -54.56
C THR A 860 -12.07 -0.53 -55.92
N ASN A 861 -12.55 0.04 -57.03
CA ASN A 861 -12.21 -0.38 -58.38
C ASN A 861 -10.83 0.16 -58.79
N SER A 862 -9.88 -0.74 -59.02
CA SER A 862 -8.51 -0.36 -59.41
C SER A 862 -8.38 -0.03 -60.90
N GLU A 863 -9.37 -0.36 -61.74
CA GLU A 863 -9.33 -0.12 -63.19
C GLU A 863 -9.43 1.38 -63.55
N THR A 864 -9.96 2.20 -62.64
CA THR A 864 -10.13 3.65 -62.82
C THR A 864 -8.95 4.47 -62.30
N TRP A 865 -7.84 3.82 -61.93
CA TRP A 865 -6.63 4.52 -61.46
C TRP A 865 -6.19 5.60 -62.45
N ASP A 866 -6.04 5.30 -63.75
CA ASP A 866 -5.59 6.30 -64.73
C ASP A 866 -6.60 7.42 -65.01
N GLU A 867 -7.84 7.28 -64.51
CA GLU A 867 -8.88 8.32 -64.52
C GLU A 867 -8.81 9.24 -63.28
N GLY A 868 -7.96 8.92 -62.31
CA GLY A 868 -7.70 9.70 -61.10
C GLY A 868 -8.16 9.04 -59.80
N SER A 869 -8.73 7.83 -59.83
CA SER A 869 -9.19 7.13 -58.62
C SER A 869 -8.02 6.75 -57.69
N GLY A 870 -8.30 6.71 -56.39
CA GLY A 870 -7.33 6.40 -55.35
C GLY A 870 -6.27 7.48 -55.11
N TRP A 871 -5.54 7.33 -54.01
CA TRP A 871 -4.45 8.21 -53.63
C TRP A 871 -3.09 7.60 -53.97
N GLY A 872 -2.15 8.45 -54.39
CA GLY A 872 -0.76 8.04 -54.60
C GLY A 872 0.28 9.01 -54.06
N SER A 873 1.44 8.48 -53.65
CA SER A 873 2.58 9.28 -53.16
C SER A 873 3.91 8.71 -53.66
N SER A 874 4.85 9.61 -53.98
CA SER A 874 6.20 9.23 -54.39
C SER A 874 6.98 8.66 -53.21
N LEU A 875 7.68 7.55 -53.44
CA LEU A 875 8.56 6.92 -52.45
C LEU A 875 10.01 7.43 -52.54
N GLU A 876 10.30 8.41 -53.41
CA GLU A 876 11.66 8.82 -53.78
C GLU A 876 12.47 9.50 -52.67
N HIS A 877 11.82 10.13 -51.69
CA HIS A 877 12.49 10.89 -50.63
C HIS A 877 12.57 10.15 -49.28
N LEU A 878 12.22 8.86 -49.25
CA LEU A 878 12.11 8.07 -48.02
C LEU A 878 13.44 7.43 -47.55
N ARG A 879 14.54 8.18 -47.58
CA ARG A 879 15.89 7.71 -47.17
C ARG A 879 16.11 7.64 -45.65
N THR A 880 15.15 8.11 -44.86
CA THR A 880 15.26 8.20 -43.40
C THR A 880 14.78 6.93 -42.69
N SER A 881 15.52 6.52 -41.66
CA SER A 881 15.11 5.51 -40.67
C SER A 881 14.09 6.07 -39.68
N ASP A 882 13.96 7.39 -39.60
CA ASP A 882 12.90 8.07 -38.86
C ASP A 882 11.60 7.99 -39.65
N LEU A 883 10.73 7.06 -39.23
CA LEU A 883 9.46 6.77 -39.86
C LEU A 883 8.46 7.94 -39.75
N ASN A 884 8.69 8.91 -38.85
CA ASN A 884 7.80 10.06 -38.63
C ASN A 884 7.97 11.17 -39.69
N LYS A 885 9.05 11.11 -40.49
CA LYS A 885 9.33 12.04 -41.59
C LYS A 885 8.86 11.52 -42.96
N ARG A 886 8.06 10.44 -42.99
CA ARG A 886 7.57 9.80 -44.22
C ARG A 886 6.24 10.38 -44.67
N HIS A 887 5.97 10.29 -45.98
CA HIS A 887 4.67 10.63 -46.54
C HIS A 887 3.57 9.70 -46.02
N TYR A 888 2.36 10.22 -45.92
CA TYR A 888 1.20 9.56 -45.34
C TYR A 888 -0.09 10.08 -45.98
N VAL A 889 -1.13 9.27 -45.90
CA VAL A 889 -2.52 9.69 -46.10
C VAL A 889 -3.31 9.39 -44.83
N SER A 890 -4.13 10.33 -44.41
CA SER A 890 -4.87 10.30 -43.16
C SER A 890 -6.35 10.54 -43.41
N VAL A 891 -7.19 9.85 -42.64
CA VAL A 891 -8.64 10.02 -42.63
C VAL A 891 -9.05 10.49 -41.24
N THR A 892 -9.73 11.65 -41.22
CA THR A 892 -10.43 12.15 -40.04
C THR A 892 -11.85 11.61 -40.07
N LEU A 893 -12.21 10.87 -39.02
CA LEU A 893 -13.52 10.24 -38.87
C LEU A 893 -14.54 11.30 -38.43
N PRO A 894 -15.82 11.14 -38.79
CA PRO A 894 -16.88 12.11 -38.47
C PRO A 894 -17.16 12.26 -36.96
N LYS A 895 -16.71 11.29 -36.16
CA LYS A 895 -16.81 11.24 -34.70
C LYS A 895 -15.78 10.24 -34.16
N PRO A 896 -15.49 10.20 -32.84
CA PRO A 896 -14.69 9.13 -32.25
C PRO A 896 -15.32 7.75 -32.51
N VAL A 897 -14.50 6.80 -32.95
CA VAL A 897 -14.94 5.44 -33.30
C VAL A 897 -14.18 4.43 -32.47
N ASP A 898 -14.90 3.48 -31.86
CA ASP A 898 -14.30 2.26 -31.32
C ASP A 898 -14.04 1.29 -32.47
N ILE A 899 -12.82 1.34 -32.99
CA ILE A 899 -12.40 0.64 -34.19
C ILE A 899 -12.30 -0.85 -33.90
N ARG A 900 -13.04 -1.64 -34.66
CA ARG A 900 -13.01 -3.11 -34.58
C ARG A 900 -12.28 -3.74 -35.76
N LYS A 901 -12.27 -3.08 -36.92
CA LYS A 901 -11.68 -3.61 -38.14
C LYS A 901 -11.28 -2.49 -39.09
N ILE A 902 -10.09 -2.57 -39.68
CA ILE A 902 -9.61 -1.65 -40.73
C ILE A 902 -9.36 -2.44 -42.02
N VAL A 903 -9.82 -1.92 -43.15
CA VAL A 903 -9.61 -2.55 -44.47
C VAL A 903 -8.83 -1.61 -45.37
N ILE A 904 -7.73 -2.11 -45.93
CA ILE A 904 -6.92 -1.40 -46.92
C ILE A 904 -7.14 -2.04 -48.29
N TRP A 905 -7.52 -1.21 -49.25
CA TRP A 905 -7.48 -1.53 -50.66
C TRP A 905 -6.29 -0.82 -51.30
N THR A 906 -5.42 -1.59 -51.93
CA THR A 906 -4.32 -1.09 -52.76
C THR A 906 -4.60 -1.45 -54.22
N ILE A 907 -3.83 -0.88 -55.15
CA ILE A 907 -4.06 -1.11 -56.58
C ILE A 907 -3.96 -2.60 -56.93
N ASP A 908 -4.97 -3.11 -57.63
CA ASP A 908 -5.04 -4.49 -58.11
C ASP A 908 -5.96 -4.56 -59.35
N SER A 909 -5.40 -4.29 -60.51
CA SER A 909 -6.09 -4.37 -61.82
C SER A 909 -5.35 -5.28 -62.80
N GLU A 910 -5.95 -5.55 -63.96
CA GLU A 910 -5.27 -6.29 -65.03
C GLU A 910 -3.99 -5.54 -65.50
N GLU A 911 -4.06 -4.20 -65.57
CA GLU A 911 -2.94 -3.33 -65.94
C GLU A 911 -1.93 -3.13 -64.79
N TYR A 912 -2.41 -3.02 -63.54
CA TYR A 912 -1.58 -2.84 -62.34
C TYR A 912 -1.85 -3.93 -61.27
N PRO A 913 -1.35 -5.19 -61.46
CA PRO A 913 -1.59 -6.26 -60.50
C PRO A 913 -0.94 -5.99 -59.14
N ALA A 914 -1.65 -6.23 -58.03
CA ALA A 914 -1.15 -5.95 -56.68
C ALA A 914 0.22 -6.60 -56.35
N PRO A 915 0.53 -7.85 -56.77
CA PRO A 915 1.85 -8.43 -56.55
C PRO A 915 3.01 -7.65 -57.17
N GLN A 916 2.72 -6.78 -58.15
CA GLN A 916 3.72 -5.96 -58.84
C GLN A 916 3.63 -4.49 -58.47
N PHE A 917 2.43 -3.92 -58.26
CA PHE A 917 2.24 -2.47 -58.09
C PHE A 917 1.57 -2.06 -56.77
N GLY A 918 1.07 -3.05 -56.01
CA GLY A 918 0.39 -2.83 -54.74
C GLY A 918 1.33 -2.46 -53.59
N LEU A 919 0.75 -1.83 -52.57
CA LEU A 919 1.45 -1.43 -51.35
C LEU A 919 1.97 -2.66 -50.61
N LYS A 920 3.29 -2.71 -50.43
CA LYS A 920 4.02 -3.89 -49.95
C LYS A 920 4.23 -3.87 -48.44
N ASP A 921 4.92 -2.84 -47.94
CA ASP A 921 5.18 -2.65 -46.51
C ASP A 921 4.58 -1.31 -46.06
N TYR A 922 3.85 -1.32 -44.95
CA TYR A 922 3.20 -0.11 -44.44
C TYR A 922 2.85 -0.18 -42.95
N ARG A 923 2.61 1.00 -42.38
CA ARG A 923 2.07 1.18 -41.02
C ARG A 923 0.68 1.80 -41.10
N ILE A 924 -0.19 1.37 -40.21
CA ILE A 924 -1.45 2.03 -39.91
C ILE A 924 -1.34 2.58 -38.50
N GLU A 925 -1.58 3.87 -38.35
CA GLU A 925 -1.48 4.58 -37.09
C GLU A 925 -2.81 5.25 -36.75
N TYR A 926 -3.09 5.40 -35.46
CA TYR A 926 -4.27 6.08 -34.94
C TYR A 926 -3.87 7.28 -34.09
N TRP A 927 -4.69 8.32 -34.10
CA TRP A 927 -4.48 9.50 -33.26
C TRP A 927 -5.08 9.25 -31.88
N HIS A 928 -4.23 9.24 -30.85
CA HIS A 928 -4.63 9.04 -29.45
C HIS A 928 -4.82 10.35 -28.67
N GLY A 929 -4.91 11.50 -29.37
CA GLY A 929 -5.18 12.82 -28.79
C GLY A 929 -3.96 13.72 -28.59
N THR A 930 -2.79 13.14 -28.32
CA THR A 930 -1.52 13.87 -28.15
C THR A 930 -0.44 13.46 -29.15
N GLY A 931 -0.70 12.43 -29.96
CA GLY A 931 0.25 11.86 -30.91
C GLY A 931 -0.34 10.72 -31.74
N TRP A 932 0.49 10.18 -32.63
CA TRP A 932 0.15 9.03 -33.48
C TRP A 932 0.74 7.74 -32.88
N GLY A 933 -0.12 6.75 -32.61
CA GLY A 933 0.27 5.42 -32.15
C GLY A 933 0.06 4.37 -33.24
N LEU A 934 0.82 3.28 -33.24
CA LEU A 934 0.61 2.15 -34.16
C LEU A 934 -0.64 1.36 -33.78
N ILE A 935 -1.47 0.95 -34.76
CA ILE A 935 -2.60 0.08 -34.43
C ILE A 935 -2.11 -1.31 -33.99
N PRO A 936 -2.67 -1.90 -32.93
CA PRO A 936 -2.38 -3.27 -32.53
C PRO A 936 -3.13 -4.26 -33.44
N SER A 937 -2.63 -4.50 -34.66
CA SER A 937 -3.14 -5.57 -35.53
C SER A 937 -2.41 -6.88 -35.23
N GLY A 938 -3.15 -8.00 -35.14
CA GLY A 938 -2.57 -9.32 -34.88
C GLY A 938 -1.82 -9.94 -36.07
N ASP A 939 -1.62 -9.18 -37.15
CA ASP A 939 -1.28 -9.71 -38.48
C ASP A 939 0.22 -9.90 -38.76
N THR A 940 1.11 -9.36 -37.92
CA THR A 940 2.56 -9.55 -38.05
C THR A 940 3.26 -9.67 -36.68
N ARG A 941 4.35 -10.43 -36.64
CA ARG A 941 5.23 -10.56 -35.46
C ARG A 941 6.21 -9.40 -35.32
N ASP A 942 6.33 -8.57 -36.35
CA ASP A 942 7.20 -7.40 -36.34
C ASP A 942 6.45 -6.18 -35.84
N LYS A 943 6.83 -5.69 -34.65
CA LYS A 943 6.20 -4.57 -33.96
C LYS A 943 6.38 -3.22 -34.67
N GLN A 944 7.17 -3.14 -35.75
CA GLN A 944 7.40 -1.90 -36.49
C GLN A 944 6.44 -1.65 -37.66
N TYR A 945 5.77 -2.70 -38.17
CA TYR A 945 4.90 -2.60 -39.34
C TYR A 945 3.51 -3.15 -39.03
N THR A 946 2.50 -2.67 -39.74
CA THR A 946 1.16 -3.27 -39.70
C THR A 946 1.02 -4.36 -40.75
N ALA A 947 1.68 -4.20 -41.91
CA ALA A 947 1.83 -5.25 -42.91
C ALA A 947 3.25 -5.24 -43.51
N ARG A 948 3.76 -6.44 -43.79
CA ARG A 948 5.00 -6.67 -44.56
C ARG A 948 4.76 -7.63 -45.71
N ASP A 949 5.51 -7.43 -46.79
CA ASP A 949 5.51 -8.27 -48.00
C ASP A 949 4.10 -8.52 -48.57
N ASN A 950 3.23 -7.50 -48.56
CA ASN A 950 1.88 -7.62 -49.07
C ASN A 950 1.86 -7.73 -50.61
N SER A 951 1.27 -8.80 -51.12
CA SER A 951 1.02 -9.01 -52.55
C SER A 951 -0.47 -9.06 -52.92
N LYS A 952 -1.37 -8.60 -52.05
CA LYS A 952 -2.84 -8.65 -52.24
C LYS A 952 -3.42 -7.25 -52.39
N GLY A 953 -4.40 -7.09 -53.29
CA GLY A 953 -5.17 -5.85 -53.46
C GLY A 953 -6.02 -5.46 -52.26
N LYS A 954 -6.48 -6.44 -51.45
CA LYS A 954 -7.27 -6.19 -50.24
C LYS A 954 -6.61 -6.79 -49.00
N ARG A 955 -6.53 -6.01 -47.92
CA ARG A 955 -6.10 -6.45 -46.59
C ARG A 955 -7.08 -6.01 -45.51
N VAL A 956 -7.41 -6.94 -44.61
CA VAL A 956 -8.29 -6.70 -43.46
C VAL A 956 -7.44 -6.88 -42.20
N HIS A 957 -7.49 -5.89 -41.32
CA HIS A 957 -6.79 -5.84 -40.04
C HIS A 957 -7.83 -5.83 -38.92
N GLU A 958 -7.91 -6.91 -38.15
CA GLU A 958 -8.84 -7.03 -37.01
C GLU A 958 -8.21 -6.45 -35.75
N VAL A 959 -8.98 -5.63 -35.02
CA VAL A 959 -8.54 -4.93 -33.81
C VAL A 959 -9.17 -5.61 -32.60
N GLN A 960 -8.37 -6.43 -31.90
CA GLN A 960 -8.84 -7.31 -30.82
C GLN A 960 -9.02 -6.60 -29.47
N GLN A 961 -8.36 -5.46 -29.28
CA GLN A 961 -8.42 -4.65 -28.06
C GLN A 961 -9.28 -3.41 -28.32
N ARG A 962 -9.88 -2.81 -27.29
CA ARG A 962 -10.68 -1.58 -27.48
C ARG A 962 -9.78 -0.45 -27.98
N LEU A 963 -10.11 0.16 -29.11
CA LEU A 963 -9.28 1.17 -29.77
C LEU A 963 -10.15 2.35 -30.24
N ILE A 964 -10.16 3.43 -29.46
CA ILE A 964 -10.94 4.63 -29.79
C ILE A 964 -10.05 5.63 -30.51
N ALA A 965 -10.46 6.08 -31.69
CA ALA A 965 -9.73 7.09 -32.45
C ALA A 965 -10.67 8.02 -33.22
N SER A 966 -10.23 9.27 -33.40
CA SER A 966 -10.87 10.26 -34.28
C SER A 966 -10.14 10.41 -35.61
N LYS A 967 -8.91 9.92 -35.73
CA LYS A 967 -8.13 9.90 -36.98
C LYS A 967 -7.34 8.62 -37.12
N VAL A 968 -7.21 8.14 -38.36
CA VAL A 968 -6.37 7.01 -38.75
C VAL A 968 -5.51 7.43 -39.93
N ARG A 969 -4.24 7.02 -39.99
CA ARG A 969 -3.39 7.28 -41.16
C ARG A 969 -2.62 6.06 -41.60
N ILE A 970 -2.35 5.99 -42.91
CA ILE A 970 -1.48 5.01 -43.54
C ILE A 970 -0.16 5.69 -43.84
N VAL A 971 0.94 5.06 -43.42
CA VAL A 971 2.31 5.49 -43.74
C VAL A 971 2.95 4.44 -44.65
N PRO A 972 3.00 4.69 -45.98
CA PRO A 972 3.68 3.83 -46.93
C PRO A 972 5.18 3.71 -46.65
N VAL A 973 5.69 2.48 -46.70
CA VAL A 973 7.13 2.20 -46.55
C VAL A 973 7.72 1.73 -47.87
N SER A 974 7.03 0.84 -48.57
CA SER A 974 7.40 0.37 -49.91
C SER A 974 6.17 -0.09 -50.70
N SER A 975 6.27 -0.01 -52.02
CA SER A 975 5.37 -0.64 -53.00
C SER A 975 6.07 -1.82 -53.69
N ASN A 976 5.33 -2.75 -54.27
CA ASN A 976 5.91 -3.93 -54.94
C ASN A 976 6.76 -3.57 -56.17
N ASP A 977 6.55 -2.40 -56.77
CA ASP A 977 7.33 -1.85 -57.90
C ASP A 977 8.49 -0.94 -57.43
N THR A 978 8.78 -0.91 -56.13
CA THR A 978 9.86 -0.07 -55.59
C THR A 978 11.22 -0.57 -56.05
N VAL A 979 11.93 0.24 -56.83
CA VAL A 979 13.29 -0.04 -57.30
C VAL A 979 14.29 0.72 -56.43
N ARG A 980 15.41 0.07 -56.07
CA ARG A 980 16.53 0.69 -55.34
C ARG A 980 17.77 0.70 -56.22
N ASN A 981 18.08 1.87 -56.78
CA ASN A 981 19.26 2.08 -57.61
C ASN A 981 20.41 2.60 -56.76
N TYR A 982 21.48 1.83 -56.66
CA TYR A 982 22.68 2.26 -55.94
C TYR A 982 23.25 3.53 -56.57
N GLN A 983 23.51 4.56 -55.75
CA GLN A 983 24.13 5.80 -56.22
C GLN A 983 25.60 5.91 -55.85
N HIS A 984 25.94 5.89 -54.57
CA HIS A 984 27.33 5.99 -54.09
C HIS A 984 27.46 5.54 -52.63
N MET A 985 28.68 5.50 -52.09
CA MET A 985 28.94 5.28 -50.66
C MET A 985 29.00 6.62 -49.92
N ALA A 986 28.16 6.80 -48.90
CA ALA A 986 28.33 7.85 -47.91
C ALA A 986 28.98 7.22 -46.66
N GLY A 987 30.30 7.37 -46.53
CA GLY A 987 31.07 6.64 -45.52
C GLY A 987 31.11 5.14 -45.79
N LYS A 988 30.72 4.29 -44.81
CA LYS A 988 30.62 2.82 -44.97
C LYS A 988 29.22 2.32 -45.38
N ARG A 989 28.27 3.22 -45.69
CA ARG A 989 26.89 2.85 -46.01
C ARG A 989 26.56 3.15 -47.49
N PRO A 990 26.05 2.16 -48.25
CA PRO A 990 25.61 2.39 -49.63
C PRO A 990 24.32 3.23 -49.65
N VAL A 991 24.31 4.28 -50.46
CA VAL A 991 23.17 5.19 -50.64
C VAL A 991 22.30 4.73 -51.80
N TYR A 992 21.05 4.43 -51.42
CA TYR A 992 19.87 4.12 -52.20
C TYR A 992 19.25 5.33 -52.92
N GLU A 993 19.16 5.41 -54.25
CA GLU A 993 18.02 6.11 -54.87
C GLU A 993 16.85 5.12 -54.94
N VAL A 994 15.74 5.51 -54.35
CA VAL A 994 14.52 4.72 -54.32
C VAL A 994 13.57 5.34 -55.33
N GLN A 995 12.98 4.54 -56.22
CA GLN A 995 11.94 4.97 -57.14
C GLN A 995 10.72 4.07 -56.95
N GLY A 996 9.53 4.64 -56.93
CA GLY A 996 8.29 3.90 -56.75
C GLY A 996 7.16 4.82 -56.29
N VAL A 997 5.93 4.36 -56.47
CA VAL A 997 4.73 5.10 -56.08
C VAL A 997 3.90 4.22 -55.15
N ALA A 998 3.56 4.72 -53.97
CA ALA A 998 2.54 4.09 -53.13
C ALA A 998 1.17 4.37 -53.72
N ARG A 999 0.31 3.34 -53.79
CA ARG A 999 -1.04 3.45 -54.36
C ARG A 999 -2.06 2.83 -53.40
N VAL A 1000 -3.00 3.64 -52.92
CA VAL A 1000 -4.09 3.22 -52.03
C VAL A 1000 -5.40 3.56 -52.72
N MET A 1001 -6.23 2.55 -52.95
CA MET A 1001 -7.53 2.74 -53.60
C MET A 1001 -8.59 3.21 -52.62
N GLU A 1002 -8.72 2.55 -51.47
CA GLU A 1002 -9.76 2.85 -50.47
C GLU A 1002 -9.26 2.45 -49.07
N LEU A 1003 -9.63 3.24 -48.07
CA LEU A 1003 -9.41 2.96 -46.65
C LEU A 1003 -10.77 2.88 -45.94
N GLU A 1004 -11.09 1.70 -45.41
CA GLU A 1004 -12.30 1.50 -44.60
C GLU A 1004 -11.94 1.38 -43.11
N VAL A 1005 -12.73 2.01 -42.24
CA VAL A 1005 -12.59 1.92 -40.78
C VAL A 1005 -13.94 1.53 -40.19
N TRP A 1006 -14.07 0.26 -39.78
CA TRP A 1006 -15.29 -0.32 -39.26
C TRP A 1006 -15.28 -0.38 -37.74
N GLY A 1007 -16.36 0.10 -37.12
CA GLY A 1007 -16.47 0.16 -35.68
C GLY A 1007 -17.88 0.48 -35.22
N TYR A 1008 -17.96 0.82 -33.94
CA TYR A 1008 -19.14 1.42 -33.35
C TYR A 1008 -18.86 2.90 -33.08
N ALA A 1009 -19.89 3.75 -33.17
CA ALA A 1009 -19.77 5.10 -32.67
C ALA A 1009 -19.40 5.02 -31.19
N ALA A 1010 -18.25 5.57 -30.81
CA ALA A 1010 -17.90 5.70 -29.41
C ALA A 1010 -18.60 6.94 -28.86
N PRO A 1011 -19.06 6.95 -27.59
CA PRO A 1011 -19.35 8.21 -26.91
C PRO A 1011 -18.09 9.08 -26.97
N GLU A 1012 -18.24 10.38 -27.18
CA GLU A 1012 -17.12 11.29 -27.41
C GLU A 1012 -16.12 11.17 -26.25
N VAL A 1013 -14.94 10.60 -26.54
CA VAL A 1013 -13.84 10.56 -25.58
C VAL A 1013 -13.09 11.86 -25.73
N HIS A 1014 -13.37 12.82 -24.87
CA HIS A 1014 -12.53 14.00 -24.73
C HIS A 1014 -11.23 13.58 -24.03
N THR A 1015 -10.09 13.90 -24.61
CA THR A 1015 -8.84 13.87 -23.85
C THR A 1015 -8.85 14.97 -22.80
N LEU A 1016 -8.17 14.78 -21.66
CA LEU A 1016 -8.09 15.77 -20.56
C LEU A 1016 -7.74 17.19 -21.04
N LYS A 1017 -7.01 17.31 -22.17
CA LYS A 1017 -6.65 18.57 -22.81
C LYS A 1017 -7.81 19.29 -23.52
N GLN A 1018 -8.84 18.56 -23.97
CA GLN A 1018 -10.02 19.10 -24.65
C GLN A 1018 -11.15 19.43 -23.66
N ILE A 1019 -11.20 18.73 -22.52
CA ILE A 1019 -12.07 19.08 -21.38
C ILE A 1019 -11.63 20.43 -20.76
N ALA A 1020 -10.33 20.74 -20.82
CA ALA A 1020 -9.75 21.97 -20.28
C ALA A 1020 -9.99 23.24 -21.13
N GLN A 1021 -10.64 23.17 -22.30
CA GLN A 1021 -10.75 24.32 -23.22
C GLN A 1021 -12.16 24.70 -23.68
N GLY A 1022 -13.22 24.13 -23.10
CA GLY A 1022 -14.62 24.59 -23.24
C GLY A 1022 -15.02 25.21 -24.59
N ILE A 1023 -15.39 24.39 -25.60
CA ILE A 1023 -16.06 24.89 -26.81
C ILE A 1023 -17.33 24.06 -27.06
N PRO A 1024 -18.54 24.67 -27.13
CA PRO A 1024 -19.79 23.94 -27.36
C PRO A 1024 -20.02 23.58 -28.84
N PRO A 1025 -20.79 22.51 -29.13
CA PRO A 1025 -21.07 22.03 -30.48
C PRO A 1025 -22.39 22.57 -31.03
N GLU A 1026 -22.46 23.83 -31.49
CA GLU A 1026 -23.52 24.29 -32.41
C GLU A 1026 -23.22 25.69 -32.97
N SER A 1027 -22.51 25.78 -34.10
CA SER A 1027 -22.59 26.95 -35.01
C SER A 1027 -21.90 26.69 -36.36
N VAL A 1028 -22.35 25.70 -37.13
CA VAL A 1028 -21.99 25.64 -38.57
C VAL A 1028 -23.19 25.29 -39.42
N ALA A 1029 -23.84 26.33 -39.98
CA ALA A 1029 -24.61 26.24 -41.22
C ALA A 1029 -24.67 27.60 -41.94
N HIS A 1030 -23.59 27.92 -42.68
CA HIS A 1030 -23.47 28.73 -43.93
C HIS A 1030 -24.08 30.15 -44.06
N PRO A 1031 -23.70 30.95 -45.08
CA PRO A 1031 -22.37 31.27 -45.61
C PRO A 1031 -22.18 32.80 -45.75
N VAL A 1032 -21.01 33.38 -45.42
CA VAL A 1032 -20.70 34.76 -45.89
C VAL A 1032 -19.24 34.89 -46.31
N THR A 1033 -19.13 35.32 -47.56
CA THR A 1033 -17.98 35.73 -48.36
C THR A 1033 -17.01 36.68 -47.67
N THR A 1034 -15.72 36.47 -47.96
CA THR A 1034 -14.55 37.35 -47.78
C THR A 1034 -14.83 38.85 -47.66
N GLN A 1035 -14.27 39.51 -46.61
CA GLN A 1035 -13.38 40.67 -46.75
C GLN A 1035 -12.41 40.78 -45.56
N ILE A 1036 -11.18 41.16 -45.89
CA ILE A 1036 -10.01 41.42 -45.04
C ILE A 1036 -10.25 42.63 -44.14
N GLN A 1037 -9.89 42.56 -42.85
CA GLN A 1037 -9.25 43.69 -42.14
C GLN A 1037 -8.56 43.27 -40.83
N ASN A 1038 -7.31 43.72 -40.71
CA ASN A 1038 -6.40 43.58 -39.57
C ASN A 1038 -6.96 44.20 -38.29
N GLY A 1039 -6.80 43.52 -37.16
CA GLY A 1039 -6.95 44.09 -35.82
C GLY A 1039 -6.23 43.23 -34.76
N LYS A 1040 -5.09 43.72 -34.26
CA LYS A 1040 -4.34 43.12 -33.15
C LYS A 1040 -5.14 43.20 -31.84
N HIS A 1041 -5.23 42.09 -31.12
CA HIS A 1041 -5.19 42.08 -29.66
C HIS A 1041 -4.27 40.92 -29.23
N GLN A 1042 -3.07 41.27 -28.75
CA GLN A 1042 -2.12 40.34 -28.15
C GLN A 1042 -2.50 40.18 -26.67
N THR A 1043 -2.80 38.95 -26.24
CA THR A 1043 -2.81 38.57 -24.82
C THR A 1043 -1.37 38.44 -24.32
N GLU A 1044 -1.10 38.89 -23.09
CA GLU A 1044 0.23 38.76 -22.48
C GLU A 1044 0.55 37.29 -22.18
N PRO A 1045 1.80 36.83 -22.44
CA PRO A 1045 2.21 35.44 -22.23
C PRO A 1045 2.28 35.08 -20.74
N THR A 1046 1.84 33.88 -20.38
CA THR A 1046 1.90 33.38 -18.99
C THR A 1046 3.35 33.12 -18.54
N ILE A 1047 3.61 33.12 -17.22
CA ILE A 1047 4.95 32.83 -16.65
C ILE A 1047 5.50 31.48 -17.14
N LYS A 1048 4.67 30.43 -17.17
CA LYS A 1048 5.08 29.12 -17.70
C LYS A 1048 5.45 29.19 -19.18
N GLU A 1049 4.71 29.95 -20.00
CA GLU A 1049 5.07 30.15 -21.41
C GLU A 1049 6.35 30.98 -21.57
N MET A 1050 6.59 31.96 -20.71
CA MET A 1050 7.83 32.75 -20.70
C MET A 1050 9.03 31.89 -20.32
N ILE A 1051 8.93 31.04 -19.30
CA ILE A 1051 9.99 30.11 -18.88
C ILE A 1051 10.19 29.01 -19.94
N GLN A 1052 9.12 28.47 -20.51
CA GLN A 1052 9.21 27.48 -21.60
C GLN A 1052 9.92 28.06 -22.82
N ARG A 1053 9.73 29.35 -23.13
CA ARG A 1053 10.50 30.04 -24.20
C ARG A 1053 12.00 30.09 -23.88
N VAL A 1054 12.40 30.20 -22.61
CA VAL A 1054 13.81 30.17 -22.21
C VAL A 1054 14.37 28.75 -22.34
N LEU A 1055 13.62 27.72 -21.94
CA LEU A 1055 14.02 26.31 -22.11
C LEU A 1055 14.17 25.93 -23.59
N ASN A 1056 13.23 26.34 -24.44
CA ASN A 1056 13.31 26.09 -25.88
C ASN A 1056 14.53 26.79 -26.52
N ARG A 1057 14.88 28.00 -26.05
CA ARG A 1057 16.12 28.68 -26.49
C ARG A 1057 17.37 27.97 -25.97
N TYR A 1058 17.33 27.44 -24.75
CA TYR A 1058 18.43 26.69 -24.16
C TYR A 1058 18.74 25.41 -24.96
N GLU A 1059 17.71 24.63 -25.34
CA GLU A 1059 17.86 23.48 -26.25
C GLU A 1059 18.41 23.90 -27.62
N LEU A 1060 17.77 24.89 -28.25
CA LEU A 1060 18.14 25.37 -29.57
C LEU A 1060 19.58 25.92 -29.60
N GLY A 1061 20.02 26.58 -28.53
CA GLY A 1061 21.40 27.07 -28.40
C GLY A 1061 22.42 25.94 -28.41
N TYR A 1062 22.14 24.83 -27.73
CA TYR A 1062 23.00 23.64 -27.78
C TYR A 1062 22.94 22.95 -29.15
N ASP A 1063 21.75 22.82 -29.74
CA ASP A 1063 21.57 22.19 -31.06
C ASP A 1063 22.33 22.91 -32.17
N MET A 1064 22.35 24.25 -32.11
CA MET A 1064 23.06 25.09 -33.07
C MET A 1064 24.53 25.31 -32.70
N ALA A 1065 24.98 24.86 -31.53
CA ALA A 1065 26.26 25.22 -30.93
C ALA A 1065 26.47 26.76 -30.85
N ASP A 1066 25.40 27.50 -30.57
CA ASP A 1066 25.39 28.96 -30.47
C ASP A 1066 25.55 29.38 -29.00
N LEU A 1067 26.79 29.74 -28.64
CA LEU A 1067 27.13 30.21 -27.31
C LEU A 1067 26.30 31.43 -26.88
N THR A 1068 25.98 32.33 -27.81
CA THR A 1068 25.24 33.55 -27.48
C THR A 1068 23.83 33.21 -27.02
N GLU A 1069 23.19 32.24 -27.67
CA GLU A 1069 21.83 31.82 -27.27
C GLU A 1069 21.79 30.92 -26.04
N VAL A 1070 22.81 30.10 -25.79
CA VAL A 1070 22.90 29.37 -24.52
C VAL A 1070 23.06 30.34 -23.35
N MET A 1071 23.95 31.32 -23.49
CA MET A 1071 24.26 32.27 -22.42
C MET A 1071 23.16 33.32 -22.23
N SER A 1072 22.28 33.53 -23.22
CA SER A 1072 21.10 34.40 -23.09
C SER A 1072 20.05 33.82 -22.12
N CYS A 1073 20.07 32.51 -21.87
CA CYS A 1073 19.17 31.83 -20.94
C CYS A 1073 19.60 31.91 -19.46
N PHE A 1074 20.86 32.25 -19.17
CA PHE A 1074 21.38 32.38 -17.80
C PHE A 1074 21.39 33.82 -17.32
N SER A 1075 21.31 33.99 -16.00
CA SER A 1075 21.53 35.26 -15.31
C SER A 1075 23.01 35.54 -15.11
N GLU A 1076 23.44 36.80 -15.24
CA GLU A 1076 24.82 37.21 -14.96
C GLU A 1076 25.24 36.97 -13.50
N VAL A 1077 24.28 36.83 -12.56
CA VAL A 1077 24.53 36.49 -11.15
C VAL A 1077 24.43 34.99 -10.86
N TYR A 1078 24.40 34.13 -11.90
CA TYR A 1078 24.33 32.67 -11.75
C TYR A 1078 25.43 32.13 -10.81
N PHE A 1079 25.03 31.31 -9.84
CA PHE A 1079 25.94 30.61 -8.95
C PHE A 1079 25.37 29.25 -8.52
N SER A 1080 26.05 28.15 -8.89
CA SER A 1080 25.67 26.79 -8.47
C SER A 1080 26.89 25.92 -8.24
N ASN A 1081 26.94 25.24 -7.09
CA ASN A 1081 28.03 24.30 -6.74
C ASN A 1081 29.45 24.88 -6.95
N GLY A 1082 29.65 26.16 -6.61
CA GLY A 1082 30.92 26.88 -6.77
C GLY A 1082 31.24 27.34 -8.21
N ARG A 1083 30.32 27.17 -9.17
CA ARG A 1083 30.46 27.61 -10.57
C ARG A 1083 29.65 28.89 -10.81
N THR A 1084 30.26 29.83 -11.51
CA THR A 1084 29.73 31.15 -11.87
C THR A 1084 29.24 31.19 -13.33
N TYR A 1085 28.55 32.27 -13.74
CA TYR A 1085 28.17 32.52 -15.13
C TYR A 1085 29.35 32.36 -16.11
N GLN A 1086 30.52 32.88 -15.74
CA GLN A 1086 31.75 32.78 -16.56
C GLN A 1086 32.24 31.34 -16.70
N ASP A 1087 32.04 30.50 -15.68
CA ASP A 1087 32.39 29.07 -15.72
C ASP A 1087 31.45 28.29 -16.63
N VAL A 1088 30.17 28.67 -16.70
CA VAL A 1088 29.20 28.09 -17.65
C VAL A 1088 29.55 28.47 -19.08
N GLU A 1089 29.84 29.75 -19.33
CA GLU A 1089 30.28 30.25 -20.65
C GLU A 1089 31.54 29.53 -21.14
N THR A 1090 32.54 29.42 -20.26
CA THR A 1090 33.82 28.75 -20.58
C THR A 1090 33.57 27.29 -20.95
N LYS A 1091 32.77 26.56 -20.15
CA LYS A 1091 32.48 25.15 -20.41
C LYS A 1091 31.66 24.93 -21.67
N ALA A 1092 30.65 25.76 -21.93
CA ALA A 1092 29.86 25.69 -23.16
C ALA A 1092 30.74 25.98 -24.39
N THR A 1093 31.63 26.97 -24.29
CA THR A 1093 32.60 27.28 -25.36
C THR A 1093 33.53 26.11 -25.64
N GLU A 1094 34.17 25.56 -24.61
CA GLU A 1094 35.05 24.39 -24.74
C GLU A 1094 34.29 23.19 -25.33
N PHE A 1095 33.05 22.98 -24.91
CA PHE A 1095 32.19 21.92 -25.44
C PHE A 1095 31.90 22.13 -26.94
N PHE A 1096 31.51 23.33 -27.35
CA PHE A 1096 31.24 23.66 -28.75
C PHE A 1096 32.49 23.69 -29.63
N GLU A 1097 33.67 23.92 -29.07
CA GLU A 1097 34.94 23.79 -29.78
C GLU A 1097 35.27 22.32 -30.08
N VAL A 1098 35.02 21.42 -29.12
CA VAL A 1098 35.40 20.00 -29.22
C VAL A 1098 34.34 19.16 -29.94
N TYR A 1099 33.06 19.49 -29.82
CA TYR A 1099 31.95 18.65 -30.28
C TYR A 1099 31.10 19.31 -31.37
N HIS A 1100 30.46 18.49 -32.21
CA HIS A 1100 29.53 18.90 -33.27
C HIS A 1100 28.40 17.87 -33.39
N GLN A 1101 27.35 18.15 -34.17
CA GLN A 1101 26.11 17.35 -34.19
C GLN A 1101 25.53 17.19 -32.78
N ILE A 1102 25.37 18.33 -32.09
CA ILE A 1102 24.83 18.39 -30.74
C ILE A 1102 23.30 18.39 -30.85
N ASP A 1103 22.62 17.55 -30.06
CA ASP A 1103 21.16 17.45 -29.99
C ASP A 1103 20.78 17.32 -28.51
N MET A 1104 20.23 18.39 -27.94
CA MET A 1104 19.76 18.47 -26.56
C MET A 1104 18.24 18.37 -26.53
N THR A 1105 17.72 17.42 -25.76
CA THR A 1105 16.28 17.29 -25.50
C THR A 1105 16.02 17.26 -24.01
N LEU A 1106 15.16 18.14 -23.54
CA LEU A 1106 14.58 18.16 -22.21
C LEU A 1106 13.29 17.32 -22.21
N THR A 1107 13.16 16.40 -21.26
CA THR A 1107 12.04 15.45 -21.17
C THR A 1107 11.40 15.52 -19.79
N ASP A 1108 10.11 15.21 -19.69
CA ASP A 1108 9.38 15.18 -18.41
C ASP A 1108 9.52 16.48 -17.61
N ILE A 1109 9.48 17.63 -18.30
CA ILE A 1109 9.65 18.95 -17.71
C ILE A 1109 8.40 19.35 -16.92
N ASP A 1110 8.60 19.58 -15.63
CA ASP A 1110 7.62 20.21 -14.74
C ASP A 1110 8.11 21.58 -14.30
N ILE A 1111 7.24 22.59 -14.40
CA ILE A 1111 7.53 23.99 -14.10
C ILE A 1111 6.68 24.43 -12.92
N HIS A 1112 7.32 24.63 -11.76
CA HIS A 1112 6.72 25.18 -10.55
C HIS A 1112 7.14 26.64 -10.39
N SER A 1113 6.27 27.56 -10.81
CA SER A 1113 6.48 29.00 -10.62
C SER A 1113 5.96 29.45 -9.25
N ASN A 1114 6.80 30.12 -8.47
CA ASN A 1114 6.43 30.85 -7.26
C ASN A 1114 6.22 32.33 -7.62
N ILE A 1115 4.95 32.72 -7.71
CA ILE A 1115 4.53 34.06 -8.15
C ILE A 1115 4.87 35.14 -7.09
N VAL A 1116 5.02 34.77 -5.81
CA VAL A 1116 5.29 35.73 -4.72
C VAL A 1116 6.74 36.20 -4.72
N ASP A 1117 7.66 35.32 -5.09
CA ASP A 1117 9.11 35.59 -5.06
C ASP A 1117 9.72 35.85 -6.45
N ASP A 1118 8.90 35.90 -7.51
CA ASP A 1118 9.35 35.99 -8.91
C ASP A 1118 10.42 34.94 -9.27
N THR A 1119 10.27 33.74 -8.70
CA THR A 1119 11.17 32.60 -8.92
C THR A 1119 10.40 31.40 -9.47
N ALA A 1120 11.11 30.48 -10.13
CA ALA A 1120 10.52 29.23 -10.56
C ALA A 1120 11.53 28.10 -10.47
N ILE A 1121 11.06 26.90 -10.14
CA ILE A 1121 11.86 25.68 -10.15
C ILE A 1121 11.35 24.81 -11.29
N VAL A 1122 12.26 24.43 -12.18
CA VAL A 1122 12.01 23.52 -13.28
C VAL A 1122 12.73 22.22 -12.97
N THR A 1123 12.00 21.11 -12.97
CA THR A 1123 12.59 19.77 -12.80
C THR A 1123 12.28 18.92 -14.01
N GLY A 1124 13.20 18.06 -14.42
CA GLY A 1124 12.98 17.14 -15.52
C GLY A 1124 14.18 16.25 -15.82
N GLY A 1125 14.12 15.58 -16.95
CA GLY A 1125 15.23 14.86 -17.56
C GLY A 1125 15.86 15.65 -18.70
N TYR A 1126 17.09 15.31 -19.04
CA TYR A 1126 17.69 15.72 -20.31
C TYR A 1126 18.38 14.54 -20.98
N THR A 1127 18.41 14.58 -22.30
CA THR A 1127 19.27 13.75 -23.15
C THR A 1127 20.09 14.66 -24.02
N LEU A 1128 21.40 14.44 -24.07
CA LEU A 1128 22.34 15.20 -24.89
C LEU A 1128 23.14 14.22 -25.76
N GLN A 1129 22.95 14.30 -27.07
CA GLN A 1129 23.75 13.57 -28.06
C GLN A 1129 24.76 14.51 -28.71
N TYR A 1130 25.99 14.06 -28.92
CA TYR A 1130 27.05 14.88 -29.52
C TYR A 1130 28.17 14.02 -30.10
N ALA A 1131 28.90 14.52 -31.10
CA ALA A 1131 30.03 13.81 -31.70
C ALA A 1131 31.34 14.60 -31.56
N PRO A 1132 32.45 14.02 -31.07
CA PRO A 1132 33.74 14.69 -31.03
C PRO A 1132 34.20 15.02 -32.44
N LYS A 1133 34.62 16.27 -32.70
CA LYS A 1133 35.12 16.70 -34.01
C LYS A 1133 36.36 15.90 -34.46
N ALA A 1134 37.08 15.30 -33.51
CA ALA A 1134 38.28 14.51 -33.77
C ALA A 1134 38.01 13.11 -34.35
N ASN A 1135 36.93 12.42 -33.95
CA ASN A 1135 36.68 11.02 -34.33
C ASN A 1135 35.26 10.75 -34.89
N GLY A 1136 34.32 11.69 -34.75
CA GLY A 1136 32.98 11.67 -35.33
C GLY A 1136 32.04 10.57 -34.83
N GLN A 1137 32.36 9.88 -33.72
CA GLN A 1137 31.43 8.92 -33.12
C GLN A 1137 30.42 9.64 -32.23
N VAL A 1138 29.13 9.41 -32.46
CA VAL A 1138 28.05 10.00 -31.64
C VAL A 1138 28.04 9.35 -30.26
N GLU A 1139 28.21 10.18 -29.24
CA GLU A 1139 28.08 9.86 -27.83
C GLU A 1139 26.74 10.40 -27.31
N GLN A 1140 26.17 9.75 -26.30
CA GLN A 1140 24.91 10.16 -25.68
C GLN A 1140 25.05 10.11 -24.16
N THR A 1141 24.60 11.18 -23.51
CA THR A 1141 24.42 11.23 -22.05
C THR A 1141 22.98 11.60 -21.73
N SER A 1142 22.47 11.11 -20.60
CA SER A 1142 21.18 11.53 -20.07
C SER A 1142 21.24 11.61 -18.56
N GLY A 1143 20.39 12.45 -17.99
CA GLY A 1143 20.36 12.69 -16.54
C GLY A 1143 19.09 13.41 -16.12
N LYS A 1144 18.99 13.65 -14.81
CA LYS A 1144 18.00 14.57 -14.26
C LYS A 1144 18.61 15.97 -14.20
N LEU A 1145 17.76 16.98 -14.28
CA LEU A 1145 18.12 18.38 -14.22
C LEU A 1145 17.13 19.12 -13.32
N THR A 1146 17.66 19.92 -12.41
CA THR A 1146 16.87 20.90 -11.66
C THR A 1146 17.42 22.30 -11.95
N LEU A 1147 16.59 23.16 -12.55
CA LEU A 1147 16.92 24.55 -12.84
C LEU A 1147 16.09 25.47 -11.95
N VAL A 1148 16.74 26.46 -11.34
CA VAL A 1148 16.06 27.55 -10.63
C VAL A 1148 16.16 28.80 -11.47
N PHE A 1149 15.01 29.41 -11.72
CA PHE A 1149 14.85 30.66 -12.47
C PHE A 1149 14.46 31.81 -11.55
N ALA A 1150 14.85 33.02 -11.93
CA ALA A 1150 14.31 34.27 -11.40
C ALA A 1150 13.91 35.21 -12.55
N ASN A 1151 12.94 36.07 -12.29
CA ASN A 1151 12.57 37.13 -13.21
C ASN A 1151 13.52 38.33 -13.07
N GLU A 1152 14.23 38.67 -14.14
CA GLU A 1152 15.12 39.83 -14.20
C GLU A 1152 14.64 40.78 -15.29
N ALA A 1153 14.08 41.92 -14.89
CA ALA A 1153 13.56 42.95 -15.79
C ALA A 1153 12.61 42.38 -16.86
N GLU A 1154 11.57 41.67 -16.41
CA GLU A 1154 10.52 41.05 -17.24
C GLU A 1154 11.00 39.88 -18.11
N THR A 1155 12.22 39.37 -17.86
CA THR A 1155 12.78 38.21 -18.55
C THR A 1155 13.22 37.14 -17.55
N TRP A 1156 12.67 35.94 -17.68
CA TRP A 1156 13.07 34.79 -16.85
C TRP A 1156 14.44 34.26 -17.25
N ARG A 1157 15.33 34.04 -16.28
CA ARG A 1157 16.69 33.52 -16.50
C ARG A 1157 17.07 32.47 -15.46
N ILE A 1158 17.94 31.53 -15.84
CA ILE A 1158 18.47 30.49 -14.97
C ILE A 1158 19.49 31.11 -14.01
N ILE A 1159 19.26 31.00 -12.70
CA ILE A 1159 20.15 31.49 -11.64
C ILE A 1159 20.88 30.36 -10.90
N ARG A 1160 20.35 29.13 -10.95
CA ARG A 1160 20.98 27.92 -10.39
C ARG A 1160 20.64 26.70 -11.25
N ALA A 1161 21.57 25.76 -11.39
CA ALA A 1161 21.35 24.48 -12.06
C ALA A 1161 22.05 23.36 -11.29
N GLU A 1162 21.35 22.26 -11.03
CA GLU A 1162 21.82 21.09 -10.27
C GLU A 1162 21.79 19.81 -11.10
#